data_AF-A0A2W4R6X7-F1
#
_entry.id   AF-A0A2W4R6X7-F1
#
_cell.length_a   1.000
_cell.length_b   1.000
_cell.length_c   1.000
_cell.angle_alpha   90.00
_cell.angle_beta   90.00
_cell.angle_gamma   90.00
#
_symmetry.space_group_name_H-M   'P 1'
#
loop_
_entity.id
_entity.type
_entity.pdbx_description
1 polymer ?
#
loop_
_entity_poly.entity_id
_entity_poly.type
_entity_poly.pdbx_seq_one_letter_code
_entity_poly.pdbx_strand_id
1 'polypeptide(L)'
;MSARERLDRYLDEARRRLRAIAVARASAVLAVSALLLTLAAVWFLKRTGFAPGWVLGLRLTLIAVLLAAAAALLWRPLLELRARFRAQALERRLPGQQGRIETYVEATRRRDEGLETPLIDLLAEDALRIAEREPVDELFPRQHALVPAAIAGAGFVALAFLIAVGSGTWGLGSRHLWLGVPLPAEQIVVREIVVEPGDATVRRNQDLPIRAQVKGFDTGELTVHVRFESAERWESAPMQPREDGGFEFTLYALREPFSYYVSAGATKSAEHRVTVADPPRIERVRLTYNFPEWTGLPPRTVNETQDIEAVAGTQVTFDIETSEPLEALALDVNGTPTPLEVDGTRSRGTLVVNAPGQYRITTRLGDELVPLTDEHQIALVADEKPTIEVAKPGRDWRATSIEEVPVLVRARDDFRVQGIELHYSVNGGEWQVVKLPARAREVEANTLLRLEELATGQPASHTGDMPRLKPGDIVTYYAVARDRRQSAQSDLFLIQVQPFERRFTQAQGGGGGGMGGEQENAISERQREILLATWNLQRARESSRGREAERIGDNARMLAELQGTLAAQARTLIERTQARALTAADPNIRAFVENLQLAVQAMEPAARDLGEIRLQEAIPSEQKALQHLLRAEALITDIQVAFQRDGGGGSQAGRDLAEMFELEMDLEKNQYETESRVSADASSSRELEEAIRKLRELAQRQERLAREAERNRQTPEMQRWRQEQLRREAEDLRRRLAELAQRSGRQQQQSGSRQGQQSSSSSSGDPAAEALSQVESALETMRSATAGAQGGQQSSLSRSAQEASERLRRAAEQMERGRREGLANQYNELAARAQRLLEQQRESESELQSALAQAGLSDSQGNRLSRSRLRALDWDRMQALAERKRALQNELQALERDMRNFAQRNRERTPQAAEQIGNAAAELGERNVSGGLARSALELERGRVLEPAARDPLITEALESLELQLGQAARVAATETERSERGAAQADPEELLAELAELRRAWAQAQAQARQPGRGERGSSREGQAGEGETQDAQATEGGQSGERTARGGRTGGPGGDTWGGAWSAIDGGYIGGYDGDYARHLIEGERGRRDAWNPPLAANAARPADPEALRERAEEIGRRLRELIERMPRDAMPATDIAALRQLADRLRRGNIDPMESEYGKMLALVDQVELAALGAVERARGDAATRAGTPAADSPQYRETVAEYYRRLGARR
;
A
#
# COMPACT_ATOMS: atom_id res chain seq x y z
N MET A 1 -84.97 -109.59 -9.03
CA MET A 1 -84.24 -109.31 -7.77
C MET A 1 -84.09 -110.57 -6.94
N SER A 2 -83.34 -111.55 -7.47
CA SER A 2 -82.88 -112.75 -6.75
C SER A 2 -81.98 -112.39 -5.56
N ALA A 3 -81.68 -113.36 -4.68
CA ALA A 3 -80.72 -113.16 -3.58
C ALA A 3 -79.33 -112.74 -4.12
N ARG A 4 -78.87 -113.40 -5.20
CA ARG A 4 -77.64 -113.02 -5.94
C ARG A 4 -77.69 -111.55 -6.40
N GLU A 5 -78.72 -111.13 -7.13
CA GLU A 5 -78.87 -109.75 -7.61
C GLU A 5 -78.94 -108.69 -6.48
N ARG A 6 -79.27 -109.06 -5.25
CA ARG A 6 -79.21 -108.18 -4.07
C ARG A 6 -77.80 -108.15 -3.50
N LEU A 7 -77.21 -109.31 -3.25
CA LEU A 7 -75.85 -109.44 -2.72
C LEU A 7 -74.81 -108.83 -3.66
N ASP A 8 -74.89 -109.09 -4.96
CA ASP A 8 -73.99 -108.53 -5.97
C ASP A 8 -74.02 -107.00 -5.96
N ARG A 9 -75.20 -106.38 -5.83
CA ARG A 9 -75.34 -104.92 -5.69
C ARG A 9 -74.77 -104.37 -4.38
N TYR A 10 -75.00 -105.05 -3.25
CA TYR A 10 -74.37 -104.69 -1.97
C TYR A 10 -72.84 -104.72 -2.06
N LEU A 11 -72.29 -105.81 -2.62
CA LEU A 11 -70.85 -105.97 -2.83
C LEU A 11 -70.30 -104.96 -3.84
N ASP A 12 -71.08 -104.59 -4.87
CA ASP A 12 -70.73 -103.55 -5.85
C ASP A 12 -70.66 -102.18 -5.18
N GLU A 13 -71.63 -101.86 -4.31
CA GLU A 13 -71.67 -100.59 -3.60
C GLU A 13 -70.53 -100.48 -2.59
N ALA A 14 -70.27 -101.51 -1.79
CA ALA A 14 -69.12 -101.58 -0.90
C ALA A 14 -67.81 -101.38 -1.68
N ARG A 15 -67.65 -102.04 -2.84
CA ARG A 15 -66.49 -101.86 -3.72
C ARG A 15 -66.39 -100.44 -4.29
N ARG A 16 -67.52 -99.79 -4.65
CA ARG A 16 -67.53 -98.38 -5.11
C ARG A 16 -67.10 -97.41 -4.00
N ARG A 17 -67.64 -97.57 -2.78
CA ARG A 17 -67.29 -96.73 -1.61
C ARG A 17 -65.83 -96.91 -1.18
N LEU A 18 -65.34 -98.15 -1.13
CA LEU A 18 -63.93 -98.43 -0.80
C LEU A 18 -62.96 -97.83 -1.82
N ARG A 19 -63.29 -97.87 -3.12
CA ARG A 19 -62.52 -97.16 -4.16
C ARG A 19 -62.58 -95.64 -3.97
N ALA A 20 -63.75 -95.07 -3.69
CA ALA A 20 -63.90 -93.64 -3.43
C ALA A 20 -63.08 -93.16 -2.23
N ILE A 21 -63.09 -93.91 -1.11
CA ILE A 21 -62.27 -93.61 0.08
C ILE A 21 -60.77 -93.70 -0.24
N ALA A 22 -60.33 -94.72 -0.98
CA ALA A 22 -58.91 -94.88 -1.35
C ALA A 22 -58.44 -93.75 -2.28
N VAL A 23 -59.22 -93.43 -3.32
CA VAL A 23 -58.91 -92.34 -4.26
C VAL A 23 -58.91 -90.99 -3.54
N ALA A 24 -59.92 -90.69 -2.72
CA ALA A 24 -60.01 -89.43 -1.98
C ALA A 24 -58.82 -89.23 -1.03
N ARG A 25 -58.44 -90.26 -0.26
CA ARG A 25 -57.26 -90.20 0.63
C ARG A 25 -55.96 -90.01 -0.13
N ALA A 26 -55.78 -90.70 -1.25
CA ALA A 26 -54.59 -90.52 -2.08
C ALA A 26 -54.53 -89.13 -2.73
N SER A 27 -55.67 -88.59 -3.23
CA SER A 27 -55.73 -87.23 -3.76
C SER A 27 -55.48 -86.16 -2.70
N ALA A 28 -55.89 -86.40 -1.45
CA ALA A 28 -55.61 -85.48 -0.33
C ALA A 28 -54.12 -85.37 -0.06
N VAL A 29 -53.44 -86.52 0.08
CA VAL A 29 -51.99 -86.56 0.32
C VAL A 29 -51.24 -85.98 -0.88
N LEU A 30 -51.61 -86.34 -2.12
CA LEU A 30 -50.97 -85.79 -3.32
C LEU A 30 -51.11 -84.27 -3.43
N ALA A 31 -52.30 -83.70 -3.17
CA ALA A 31 -52.52 -82.26 -3.22
C ALA A 31 -51.73 -81.51 -2.14
N VAL A 32 -51.71 -82.02 -0.90
CA VAL A 32 -50.95 -81.41 0.21
C VAL A 32 -49.44 -81.54 0.00
N SER A 33 -48.95 -82.70 -0.43
CA SER A 33 -47.53 -82.89 -0.76
C SER A 33 -47.10 -82.02 -1.94
N ALA A 34 -47.92 -81.88 -2.99
CA ALA A 34 -47.65 -80.97 -4.10
C ALA A 34 -47.52 -79.52 -3.61
N LEU A 35 -48.50 -79.03 -2.83
CA LEU A 35 -48.47 -77.67 -2.30
C LEU A 35 -47.23 -77.41 -1.45
N LEU A 36 -46.94 -78.27 -0.47
CA LEU A 36 -45.79 -78.10 0.44
C LEU A 36 -44.43 -78.16 -0.30
N LEU A 37 -44.26 -79.10 -1.24
CA LEU A 37 -43.04 -79.20 -2.05
C LEU A 37 -42.84 -77.96 -2.93
N THR A 38 -43.91 -77.36 -3.45
CA THR A 38 -43.80 -76.14 -4.28
C THR A 38 -43.40 -74.93 -3.46
N LEU A 39 -43.92 -74.77 -2.23
CA LEU A 39 -43.51 -73.70 -1.33
C LEU A 39 -42.03 -73.83 -0.94
N ALA A 40 -41.57 -75.05 -0.61
CA ALA A 40 -40.16 -75.31 -0.32
C ALA A 40 -39.24 -75.04 -1.54
N ALA A 41 -39.63 -75.50 -2.73
CA ALA A 41 -38.86 -75.30 -3.95
C ALA A 41 -38.78 -73.82 -4.37
N VAL A 42 -39.89 -73.07 -4.30
CA VAL A 42 -39.90 -71.63 -4.64
C VAL A 42 -39.12 -70.80 -3.63
N TRP A 43 -39.16 -71.15 -2.33
CA TRP A 43 -38.32 -70.54 -1.30
C TRP A 43 -36.82 -70.74 -1.61
N PHE A 44 -36.41 -71.95 -2.00
CA PHE A 44 -35.02 -72.25 -2.38
C PHE A 44 -34.60 -71.52 -3.66
N LEU A 45 -35.47 -71.49 -4.69
CA LEU A 45 -35.20 -70.82 -5.96
C LEU A 45 -35.10 -69.30 -5.80
N LYS A 46 -35.88 -68.69 -4.90
CA LYS A 46 -35.76 -67.26 -4.54
C LYS A 46 -34.37 -66.92 -3.99
N ARG A 47 -33.75 -67.82 -3.21
CA ARG A 47 -32.40 -67.61 -2.66
C ARG A 47 -31.27 -67.87 -3.68
N THR A 48 -31.56 -68.61 -4.76
CA THR A 48 -30.57 -69.05 -5.77
C THR A 48 -30.75 -68.39 -7.14
N GLY A 49 -31.55 -67.31 -7.23
CA GLY A 49 -31.74 -66.53 -8.45
C GLY A 49 -32.42 -67.28 -9.60
N PHE A 50 -33.23 -68.30 -9.30
CA PHE A 50 -33.94 -69.13 -10.30
C PHE A 50 -33.04 -69.77 -11.38
N ALA A 51 -31.80 -70.12 -11.05
CA ALA A 51 -30.85 -70.71 -12.00
C ALA A 51 -31.41 -71.99 -12.71
N PRO A 52 -31.32 -72.12 -14.05
CA PRO A 52 -32.05 -73.15 -14.81
C PRO A 52 -31.81 -74.60 -14.38
N GLY A 53 -30.57 -74.95 -13.99
CA GLY A 53 -30.23 -76.29 -13.52
C GLY A 53 -30.95 -76.68 -12.21
N TRP A 54 -31.10 -75.72 -11.28
CA TRP A 54 -31.84 -75.93 -10.03
C TRP A 54 -33.35 -76.00 -10.27
N VAL A 55 -33.90 -75.21 -11.19
CA VAL A 55 -35.31 -75.30 -11.60
C VAL A 55 -35.61 -76.68 -12.20
N LEU A 56 -34.78 -77.15 -13.13
CA LEU A 56 -34.95 -78.46 -13.77
C LEU A 56 -34.81 -79.61 -12.76
N GLY A 57 -33.80 -79.55 -11.88
CA GLY A 57 -33.60 -80.53 -10.81
C GLY A 57 -34.80 -80.61 -9.85
N LEU A 58 -35.29 -79.46 -9.37
CA LEU A 58 -36.45 -79.40 -8.46
C LEU A 58 -37.77 -79.80 -9.14
N ARG A 59 -37.94 -79.54 -10.44
CA ARG A 59 -39.08 -80.07 -11.20
C ARG A 59 -39.03 -81.60 -11.28
N LEU A 60 -37.87 -82.16 -11.62
CA LEU A 60 -37.71 -83.61 -11.77
C LEU A 60 -37.89 -84.35 -10.43
N THR A 61 -37.36 -83.83 -9.33
CA THR A 61 -37.59 -84.43 -8.00
C THR A 61 -39.05 -84.29 -7.54
N LEU A 62 -39.70 -83.15 -7.76
CA LEU A 62 -41.13 -82.97 -7.45
C LEU A 62 -42.01 -83.96 -8.23
N ILE A 63 -41.76 -84.13 -9.54
CA ILE A 63 -42.49 -85.10 -10.36
C ILE A 63 -42.22 -86.53 -9.88
N ALA A 64 -40.96 -86.89 -9.60
CA ALA A 64 -40.60 -88.22 -9.10
C ALA A 64 -41.26 -88.54 -7.75
N VAL A 65 -41.29 -87.59 -6.81
CA VAL A 65 -41.93 -87.77 -5.49
C VAL A 65 -43.45 -87.90 -5.62
N LEU A 66 -44.10 -87.09 -6.48
CA LEU A 66 -45.55 -87.20 -6.70
C LEU A 66 -45.92 -88.51 -7.43
N LEU A 67 -45.12 -88.97 -8.38
CA LEU A 67 -45.32 -90.28 -9.03
C LEU A 67 -45.10 -91.44 -8.04
N ALA A 68 -44.08 -91.37 -7.18
CA ALA A 68 -43.84 -92.37 -6.14
C ALA A 68 -44.98 -92.41 -5.10
N ALA A 69 -45.48 -91.24 -4.67
CA ALA A 69 -46.63 -91.14 -3.77
C ALA A 69 -47.91 -91.68 -4.43
N ALA A 70 -48.15 -91.38 -5.72
CA ALA A 70 -49.29 -91.91 -6.47
C ALA A 70 -49.21 -93.44 -6.62
N ALA A 71 -48.02 -93.99 -6.92
CA ALA A 71 -47.79 -95.42 -6.98
C ALA A 71 -48.01 -96.10 -5.60
N ALA A 72 -47.53 -95.49 -4.51
CA ALA A 72 -47.74 -96.01 -3.17
C ALA A 72 -49.21 -96.00 -2.73
N LEU A 73 -49.95 -94.92 -3.02
CA LEU A 73 -51.25 -94.62 -2.42
C LEU A 73 -52.47 -94.94 -3.31
N LEU A 74 -52.33 -94.90 -4.64
CA LEU A 74 -53.39 -95.34 -5.58
C LEU A 74 -53.17 -96.78 -6.03
N TRP A 75 -51.97 -97.11 -6.52
CA TRP A 75 -51.73 -98.39 -7.21
C TRP A 75 -51.91 -99.60 -6.28
N ARG A 76 -51.38 -99.56 -5.06
CA ARG A 76 -51.54 -100.64 -4.07
C ARG A 76 -53.01 -100.97 -3.74
N PRO A 77 -53.84 -100.06 -3.18
CA PRO A 77 -55.23 -100.40 -2.84
C PRO A 77 -56.12 -100.67 -4.07
N LEU A 78 -55.82 -100.08 -5.23
CA LEU A 78 -56.58 -100.36 -6.45
C LEU A 78 -56.22 -101.73 -7.09
N LEU A 79 -55.01 -102.26 -6.85
CA LEU A 79 -54.63 -103.64 -7.21
C LEU A 79 -55.35 -104.67 -6.33
N GLU A 80 -55.43 -104.45 -5.01
CA GLU A 80 -56.20 -105.31 -4.09
C GLU A 80 -57.68 -105.41 -4.52
N LEU A 81 -58.24 -104.30 -5.03
CA LEU A 81 -59.60 -104.20 -5.53
C LEU A 81 -59.74 -104.61 -7.03
N ARG A 82 -58.75 -105.29 -7.60
CA ARG A 82 -58.74 -105.78 -9.00
C ARG A 82 -59.08 -107.28 -9.08
N ALA A 83 -59.38 -107.77 -10.29
CA ALA A 83 -60.24 -108.93 -10.53
C ALA A 83 -59.88 -110.25 -9.81
N ARG A 84 -58.60 -110.48 -9.45
CA ARG A 84 -58.11 -111.74 -8.83
C ARG A 84 -58.10 -111.74 -7.29
N PHE A 85 -58.15 -110.59 -6.62
CA PHE A 85 -58.14 -110.48 -5.15
C PHE A 85 -59.46 -109.94 -4.56
N ARG A 86 -60.51 -109.86 -5.42
CA ARG A 86 -61.83 -109.25 -5.13
C ARG A 86 -62.48 -109.66 -3.82
N ALA A 87 -62.31 -110.92 -3.40
CA ALA A 87 -62.97 -111.48 -2.22
C ALA A 87 -62.18 -111.17 -0.93
N GLN A 88 -60.93 -111.63 -0.80
CA GLN A 88 -60.12 -111.44 0.42
C GLN A 88 -59.97 -109.96 0.82
N ALA A 89 -59.84 -109.04 -0.15
CA ALA A 89 -59.74 -107.61 0.13
C ALA A 89 -61.04 -106.99 0.69
N LEU A 90 -62.17 -107.68 0.51
CA LEU A 90 -63.52 -107.28 0.95
C LEU A 90 -63.90 -108.01 2.24
N GLU A 91 -63.62 -109.31 2.34
CA GLU A 91 -63.73 -110.15 3.54
C GLU A 91 -62.94 -109.57 4.73
N ARG A 92 -61.69 -109.13 4.52
CA ARG A 92 -60.87 -108.41 5.51
C ARG A 92 -61.48 -107.11 6.04
N ARG A 93 -62.54 -106.59 5.40
CA ARG A 93 -63.26 -105.37 5.79
C ARG A 93 -64.73 -105.62 6.14
N LEU A 94 -65.18 -106.89 6.09
CA LEU A 94 -66.52 -107.37 6.42
C LEU A 94 -66.41 -108.63 7.30
N PRO A 95 -65.80 -108.54 8.50
CA PRO A 95 -65.44 -109.72 9.30
C PRO A 95 -66.64 -110.56 9.78
N GLY A 96 -67.86 -110.01 9.77
CA GLY A 96 -69.10 -110.75 10.06
C GLY A 96 -69.44 -111.84 9.03
N GLN A 97 -68.86 -111.80 7.83
CA GLN A 97 -69.19 -112.74 6.74
C GLN A 97 -68.46 -114.09 6.84
N GLN A 98 -67.31 -114.16 7.53
CA GLN A 98 -66.61 -115.41 7.90
C GLN A 98 -66.30 -116.35 6.71
N GLY A 99 -65.80 -115.80 5.60
CA GLY A 99 -65.40 -116.54 4.39
C GLY A 99 -66.52 -116.78 3.38
N ARG A 100 -67.75 -116.31 3.67
CA ARG A 100 -68.89 -116.44 2.76
C ARG A 100 -68.70 -115.67 1.45
N ILE A 101 -68.09 -114.47 1.50
CA ILE A 101 -67.88 -113.67 0.28
C ILE A 101 -66.78 -114.32 -0.58
N GLU A 102 -65.73 -114.87 0.05
CA GLU A 102 -64.71 -115.64 -0.66
C GLU A 102 -65.29 -116.88 -1.34
N THR A 103 -66.08 -117.67 -0.62
CA THR A 103 -66.77 -118.86 -1.15
C THR A 103 -67.78 -118.50 -2.25
N TYR A 104 -68.55 -117.42 -2.09
CA TYR A 104 -69.53 -116.97 -3.08
C TYR A 104 -68.87 -116.50 -4.37
N VAL A 105 -67.83 -115.65 -4.28
CA VAL A 105 -67.12 -115.15 -5.48
C VAL A 105 -66.39 -116.27 -6.21
N GLU A 106 -65.85 -117.28 -5.51
CA GLU A 106 -65.29 -118.46 -6.17
C GLU A 106 -66.38 -119.32 -6.83
N ALA A 107 -67.50 -119.58 -6.15
CA ALA A 107 -68.61 -120.35 -6.72
C ALA A 107 -69.20 -119.66 -7.98
N THR A 108 -69.31 -118.33 -7.99
CA THR A 108 -69.75 -117.56 -9.17
C THR A 108 -68.75 -117.74 -10.30
N ARG A 109 -67.45 -117.61 -10.03
CA ARG A 109 -66.41 -117.82 -11.05
C ARG A 109 -66.43 -119.23 -11.63
N ARG A 110 -66.55 -120.28 -10.80
CA ARG A 110 -66.63 -121.67 -11.28
C ARG A 110 -67.88 -121.88 -12.16
N ARG A 111 -68.99 -121.21 -11.85
CA ARG A 111 -70.21 -121.21 -12.67
C ARG A 111 -70.03 -120.49 -14.01
N ASP A 112 -69.37 -119.33 -14.03
CA ASP A 112 -69.00 -118.61 -15.25
C ASP A 112 -68.03 -119.44 -16.13
N GLU A 113 -67.21 -120.27 -15.50
CA GLU A 113 -66.32 -121.26 -16.13
C GLU A 113 -67.04 -122.59 -16.51
N GLY A 114 -68.37 -122.66 -16.36
CA GLY A 114 -69.23 -123.75 -16.85
C GLY A 114 -69.50 -124.89 -15.87
N LEU A 115 -69.05 -124.81 -14.61
CA LEU A 115 -69.24 -125.85 -13.60
C LEU A 115 -70.53 -125.62 -12.80
N GLU A 116 -71.38 -126.65 -12.65
CA GLU A 116 -72.59 -126.54 -11.83
C GLU A 116 -72.27 -126.39 -10.33
N THR A 117 -72.81 -125.35 -9.71
CA THR A 117 -72.64 -125.03 -8.29
C THR A 117 -74.00 -124.87 -7.59
N PRO A 118 -74.78 -125.95 -7.38
CA PRO A 118 -76.20 -125.87 -6.99
C PRO A 118 -76.48 -125.12 -5.68
N LEU A 119 -75.50 -125.02 -4.77
CA LEU A 119 -75.63 -124.32 -3.48
C LEU A 119 -75.51 -122.79 -3.57
N ILE A 120 -75.18 -122.20 -4.73
CA ILE A 120 -74.85 -120.77 -4.83
C ILE A 120 -76.05 -119.81 -4.71
N ASP A 121 -77.30 -120.28 -4.82
CA ASP A 121 -78.47 -119.47 -4.42
C ASP A 121 -78.58 -119.39 -2.88
N LEU A 122 -78.44 -120.52 -2.18
CA LEU A 122 -78.54 -120.60 -0.72
C LEU A 122 -77.40 -119.83 -0.02
N LEU A 123 -76.17 -119.94 -0.54
CA LEU A 123 -75.03 -119.18 -0.04
C LEU A 123 -75.22 -117.66 -0.24
N ALA A 124 -75.84 -117.26 -1.35
CA ALA A 124 -76.15 -115.85 -1.59
C ALA A 124 -77.23 -115.34 -0.60
N GLU A 125 -78.20 -116.17 -0.24
CA GLU A 125 -79.22 -115.80 0.74
C GLU A 125 -78.65 -115.69 2.17
N ASP A 126 -77.79 -116.62 2.62
CA ASP A 126 -77.17 -116.54 3.95
C ASP A 126 -76.22 -115.33 4.08
N ALA A 127 -75.38 -115.09 3.07
CA ALA A 127 -74.51 -113.92 3.02
C ALA A 127 -75.31 -112.60 2.94
N LEU A 128 -76.46 -112.60 2.25
CA LEU A 128 -77.37 -111.45 2.20
C LEU A 128 -78.03 -111.17 3.56
N ARG A 129 -78.47 -112.18 4.31
CA ARG A 129 -79.04 -112.01 5.67
C ARG A 129 -78.05 -111.38 6.65
N ILE A 130 -76.75 -111.55 6.44
CA ILE A 130 -75.69 -110.85 7.18
C ILE A 130 -75.50 -109.43 6.64
N ALA A 131 -75.43 -109.26 5.31
CA ALA A 131 -75.30 -107.95 4.66
C ALA A 131 -76.47 -106.98 4.95
N GLU A 132 -77.69 -107.49 5.12
CA GLU A 132 -78.88 -106.71 5.52
C GLU A 132 -78.83 -106.24 6.98
N ARG A 133 -77.94 -106.81 7.82
CA ARG A 133 -77.67 -106.37 9.20
C ARG A 133 -76.45 -105.43 9.30
N GLU A 134 -75.61 -105.41 8.29
CA GLU A 134 -74.39 -104.58 8.22
C GLU A 134 -74.47 -103.62 7.01
N PRO A 135 -75.32 -102.58 7.05
CA PRO A 135 -75.54 -101.70 5.90
C PRO A 135 -74.28 -100.91 5.52
N VAL A 136 -74.05 -100.76 4.21
CA VAL A 136 -72.82 -100.16 3.66
C VAL A 136 -72.62 -98.69 4.07
N ASP A 137 -73.68 -97.98 4.45
CA ASP A 137 -73.61 -96.62 4.99
C ASP A 137 -73.03 -96.53 6.41
N GLU A 138 -73.17 -97.57 7.25
CA GLU A 138 -72.66 -97.59 8.63
C GLU A 138 -71.21 -98.09 8.70
N LEU A 139 -70.86 -99.11 7.92
CA LEU A 139 -69.49 -99.63 7.83
C LEU A 139 -68.55 -98.68 7.07
N PHE A 140 -69.05 -98.04 6.00
CA PHE A 140 -68.28 -97.12 5.17
C PHE A 140 -68.98 -95.76 5.05
N PRO A 141 -69.06 -95.00 6.16
CA PRO A 141 -69.78 -93.73 6.21
C PRO A 141 -69.11 -92.69 5.33
N ARG A 142 -69.94 -91.92 4.62
CA ARG A 142 -69.54 -91.06 3.50
C ARG A 142 -68.47 -90.03 3.88
N GLN A 143 -68.44 -89.60 5.15
CA GLN A 143 -67.41 -88.73 5.73
C GLN A 143 -65.97 -89.24 5.52
N HIS A 144 -65.73 -90.56 5.50
CA HIS A 144 -64.40 -91.14 5.28
C HIS A 144 -63.85 -90.94 3.86
N ALA A 145 -64.71 -90.57 2.90
CA ALA A 145 -64.33 -90.09 1.57
C ALA A 145 -64.44 -88.55 1.47
N LEU A 146 -65.49 -87.95 2.03
CA LEU A 146 -65.76 -86.51 1.91
C LEU A 146 -64.70 -85.63 2.57
N VAL A 147 -64.23 -85.96 3.79
CA VAL A 147 -63.19 -85.18 4.47
C VAL A 147 -61.87 -85.15 3.67
N PRO A 148 -61.27 -86.27 3.24
CA PRO A 148 -60.09 -86.22 2.39
C PRO A 148 -60.37 -85.63 1.01
N ALA A 149 -61.55 -85.80 0.42
CA ALA A 149 -61.90 -85.12 -0.84
C ALA A 149 -61.97 -83.59 -0.69
N ALA A 150 -62.45 -83.07 0.45
CA ALA A 150 -62.44 -81.64 0.76
C ALA A 150 -61.01 -81.11 0.98
N ILE A 151 -60.15 -81.87 1.67
CA ILE A 151 -58.73 -81.53 1.83
C ILE A 151 -58.01 -81.53 0.47
N ALA A 152 -58.29 -82.50 -0.40
CA ALA A 152 -57.77 -82.54 -1.76
C ALA A 152 -58.24 -81.31 -2.56
N GLY A 153 -59.53 -80.99 -2.52
CA GLY A 153 -60.11 -79.82 -3.18
C GLY A 153 -59.49 -78.51 -2.70
N ALA A 154 -59.35 -78.32 -1.38
CA ALA A 154 -58.70 -77.14 -0.80
C ALA A 154 -57.22 -77.03 -1.21
N GLY A 155 -56.48 -78.15 -1.20
CA GLY A 155 -55.08 -78.20 -1.65
C GLY A 155 -54.92 -77.87 -3.14
N PHE A 156 -55.79 -78.42 -4.00
CA PHE A 156 -55.81 -78.10 -5.42
C PHE A 156 -56.21 -76.65 -5.69
N VAL A 157 -57.21 -76.10 -4.98
CA VAL A 157 -57.61 -74.69 -5.11
C VAL A 157 -56.50 -73.75 -4.61
N ALA A 158 -55.83 -74.07 -3.50
CA ALA A 158 -54.70 -73.28 -3.00
C ALA A 158 -53.52 -73.29 -3.99
N LEU A 159 -53.18 -74.45 -4.54
CA LEU A 159 -52.12 -74.58 -5.56
C LEU A 159 -52.50 -73.86 -6.86
N ALA A 160 -53.75 -74.00 -7.32
CA ALA A 160 -54.25 -73.32 -8.51
C ALA A 160 -54.32 -71.80 -8.32
N PHE A 161 -54.74 -71.30 -7.15
CA PHE A 161 -54.71 -69.87 -6.82
C PHE A 161 -53.28 -69.32 -6.77
N LEU A 162 -52.35 -70.07 -6.16
CA LEU A 162 -50.93 -69.69 -6.10
C LEU A 162 -50.30 -69.62 -7.49
N ILE A 163 -50.65 -70.54 -8.41
CA ILE A 163 -50.20 -70.51 -9.81
C ILE A 163 -50.94 -69.45 -10.66
N ALA A 164 -52.25 -69.24 -10.46
CA ALA A 164 -53.07 -68.39 -11.32
C ALA A 164 -53.09 -66.92 -10.89
N VAL A 165 -53.17 -66.62 -9.60
CA VAL A 165 -53.44 -65.29 -9.02
C VAL A 165 -52.27 -64.76 -8.19
N GLY A 166 -51.35 -65.62 -7.73
CA GLY A 166 -50.21 -65.23 -6.90
C GLY A 166 -49.36 -64.10 -7.51
N SER A 167 -49.23 -62.99 -6.79
CA SER A 167 -48.42 -61.84 -7.18
C SER A 167 -46.96 -61.99 -6.73
N GLY A 168 -46.04 -61.40 -7.50
CA GLY A 168 -44.60 -61.44 -7.24
C GLY A 168 -43.97 -62.84 -7.28
N THR A 169 -42.85 -62.98 -6.58
CA THR A 169 -41.95 -64.15 -6.66
C THR A 169 -42.59 -65.50 -6.34
N TRP A 170 -43.64 -65.56 -5.51
CA TRP A 170 -44.31 -66.83 -5.16
C TRP A 170 -45.18 -67.38 -6.30
N GLY A 171 -45.97 -66.54 -6.96
CA GLY A 171 -46.80 -66.95 -8.09
C GLY A 171 -46.00 -67.12 -9.38
N LEU A 172 -45.05 -66.21 -9.65
CA LEU A 172 -44.17 -66.34 -10.81
C LEU A 172 -43.20 -67.53 -10.68
N GLY A 173 -42.64 -67.77 -9.49
CA GLY A 173 -41.78 -68.92 -9.25
C GLY A 173 -42.49 -70.27 -9.36
N SER A 174 -43.75 -70.36 -8.94
CA SER A 174 -44.55 -71.59 -9.06
C SER A 174 -45.06 -71.83 -10.49
N ARG A 175 -45.46 -70.79 -11.23
CA ARG A 175 -45.68 -70.85 -12.70
C ARG A 175 -44.43 -71.38 -13.41
N HIS A 176 -43.25 -70.84 -13.07
CA HIS A 176 -41.99 -71.29 -13.67
C HIS A 176 -41.68 -72.75 -13.33
N LEU A 177 -41.88 -73.17 -12.07
CA LEU A 177 -41.63 -74.55 -11.63
C LEU A 177 -42.55 -75.57 -12.33
N TRP A 178 -43.87 -75.33 -12.40
CA TRP A 178 -44.83 -76.28 -13.01
C TRP A 178 -44.94 -76.17 -14.52
N LEU A 179 -45.14 -74.96 -15.04
CA LEU A 179 -45.54 -74.70 -16.43
C LEU A 179 -44.35 -74.34 -17.34
N GLY A 180 -43.20 -74.00 -16.76
CA GLY A 180 -42.01 -73.59 -17.52
C GLY A 180 -42.11 -72.22 -18.20
N VAL A 181 -43.14 -71.44 -17.87
CA VAL A 181 -43.29 -70.05 -18.34
C VAL A 181 -42.05 -69.25 -17.93
N PRO A 182 -41.33 -68.58 -18.86
CA PRO A 182 -40.15 -67.79 -18.53
C PRO A 182 -40.53 -66.61 -17.62
N LEU A 183 -39.61 -66.22 -16.75
CA LEU A 183 -39.77 -65.07 -15.86
C LEU A 183 -39.59 -63.76 -16.66
N PRO A 184 -40.41 -62.71 -16.42
CA PRO A 184 -40.18 -61.40 -17.02
C PRO A 184 -38.81 -60.84 -16.63
N ALA A 185 -38.08 -60.27 -17.60
CA ALA A 185 -36.72 -59.77 -17.40
C ALA A 185 -36.62 -58.72 -16.27
N GLU A 186 -37.66 -57.90 -16.09
CA GLU A 186 -37.79 -56.88 -15.04
C GLU A 186 -37.71 -57.42 -13.60
N GLN A 187 -37.94 -58.72 -13.38
CA GLN A 187 -37.82 -59.37 -12.07
C GLN A 187 -36.59 -60.30 -11.97
N ILE A 188 -35.81 -60.40 -13.04
CA ILE A 188 -34.40 -60.78 -12.94
C ILE A 188 -33.69 -59.52 -12.49
N VAL A 189 -33.14 -59.52 -11.27
CA VAL A 189 -32.44 -58.33 -10.77
C VAL A 189 -31.10 -58.22 -11.51
N VAL A 190 -31.11 -57.43 -12.60
CA VAL A 190 -29.92 -57.15 -13.41
C VAL A 190 -28.92 -56.42 -12.53
N ARG A 191 -27.80 -57.09 -12.28
CA ARG A 191 -26.69 -56.55 -11.50
C ARG A 191 -25.90 -55.59 -12.38
N GLU A 192 -26.07 -54.30 -12.15
CA GLU A 192 -25.45 -53.23 -12.93
C GLU A 192 -24.51 -52.40 -12.04
N ILE A 193 -23.42 -51.89 -12.63
CA ILE A 193 -22.53 -50.92 -12.00
C ILE A 193 -22.51 -49.71 -12.94
N VAL A 194 -23.12 -48.61 -12.51
CA VAL A 194 -23.10 -47.32 -13.22
C VAL A 194 -21.84 -46.58 -12.79
N VAL A 195 -21.18 -45.94 -13.75
CA VAL A 195 -19.87 -45.31 -13.57
C VAL A 195 -19.87 -43.91 -14.18
N GLU A 196 -19.32 -42.94 -13.45
CA GLU A 196 -19.17 -41.55 -13.88
C GLU A 196 -17.67 -41.15 -13.83
N PRO A 197 -17.18 -40.29 -14.74
CA PRO A 197 -17.92 -39.69 -15.86
C PRO A 197 -18.17 -40.64 -17.04
N GLY A 198 -17.48 -41.78 -17.11
CA GLY A 198 -17.50 -42.67 -18.27
C GLY A 198 -16.42 -42.26 -19.27
N ASP A 199 -16.79 -42.07 -20.53
CA ASP A 199 -15.86 -41.61 -21.58
C ASP A 199 -15.61 -40.10 -21.44
N ALA A 200 -14.35 -39.68 -21.35
CA ALA A 200 -13.98 -38.30 -21.04
C ALA A 200 -12.68 -37.84 -21.71
N THR A 201 -12.54 -36.54 -21.91
CA THR A 201 -11.26 -35.88 -22.25
C THR A 201 -10.83 -35.05 -21.05
N VAL A 202 -9.59 -35.23 -20.59
CA VAL A 202 -9.01 -34.50 -19.44
C VAL A 202 -7.69 -33.85 -19.83
N ARG A 203 -7.27 -32.81 -19.10
CA ARG A 203 -5.97 -32.16 -19.33
C ARG A 203 -4.82 -33.02 -18.80
N ARG A 204 -3.64 -32.90 -19.41
CA ARG A 204 -2.42 -33.56 -18.92
C ARG A 204 -2.05 -33.07 -17.51
N ASN A 205 -1.78 -34.03 -16.62
CA ASN A 205 -1.59 -33.89 -15.18
C ASN A 205 -2.84 -33.43 -14.38
N GLN A 206 -4.05 -33.53 -14.95
CA GLN A 206 -5.30 -33.36 -14.19
C GLN A 206 -5.61 -34.64 -13.38
N ASP A 207 -6.25 -34.46 -12.22
CA ASP A 207 -6.78 -35.56 -11.41
C ASP A 207 -8.20 -35.92 -11.87
N LEU A 208 -8.53 -37.22 -11.90
CA LEU A 208 -9.87 -37.70 -12.28
C LEU A 208 -10.49 -38.58 -11.17
N PRO A 209 -11.54 -38.10 -10.47
CA PRO A 209 -12.35 -38.94 -9.59
C PRO A 209 -13.28 -39.85 -10.40
N ILE A 210 -12.99 -41.15 -10.43
CA ILE A 210 -13.87 -42.19 -10.96
C ILE A 210 -14.89 -42.53 -9.87
N ARG A 211 -16.17 -42.48 -10.22
CA ARG A 211 -17.30 -42.71 -9.30
C ARG A 211 -18.11 -43.90 -9.78
N ALA A 212 -18.57 -44.74 -8.87
CA ALA A 212 -19.36 -45.92 -9.17
C ALA A 212 -20.54 -46.08 -8.21
N GLN A 213 -21.71 -46.41 -8.75
CA GLN A 213 -22.92 -46.75 -7.98
C GLN A 213 -23.47 -48.09 -8.43
N VAL A 214 -23.80 -48.94 -7.46
CA VAL A 214 -24.29 -50.30 -7.71
C VAL A 214 -25.80 -50.31 -7.77
N LYS A 215 -26.36 -51.03 -8.76
CA LYS A 215 -27.80 -51.27 -8.89
C LYS A 215 -28.10 -52.77 -8.87
N GLY A 216 -29.11 -53.15 -8.11
CA GLY A 216 -29.63 -54.51 -8.04
C GLY A 216 -28.86 -55.48 -7.13
N PHE A 217 -27.79 -55.07 -6.45
CA PHE A 217 -27.14 -55.85 -5.41
C PHE A 217 -26.42 -54.96 -4.40
N ASP A 218 -26.03 -55.55 -3.28
CA ASP A 218 -25.24 -54.94 -2.21
C ASP A 218 -23.84 -55.59 -2.17
N THR A 219 -22.82 -54.82 -1.82
CA THR A 219 -21.41 -55.24 -1.80
C THR A 219 -20.56 -54.24 -1.01
N GLY A 220 -19.61 -54.74 -0.21
CA GLY A 220 -18.74 -53.88 0.60
C GLY A 220 -17.47 -53.38 -0.12
N GLU A 221 -17.14 -53.94 -1.29
CA GLU A 221 -15.87 -53.67 -1.99
C GLU A 221 -16.09 -53.62 -3.50
N LEU A 222 -15.74 -52.48 -4.11
CA LEU A 222 -15.60 -52.32 -5.56
C LEU A 222 -14.11 -52.24 -5.92
N THR A 223 -13.75 -52.80 -7.07
CA THR A 223 -12.40 -52.70 -7.64
C THR A 223 -12.48 -51.98 -8.98
N VAL A 224 -11.76 -50.87 -9.11
CA VAL A 224 -11.51 -50.23 -10.40
C VAL A 224 -10.32 -50.92 -11.08
N HIS A 225 -10.41 -51.09 -12.40
CA HIS A 225 -9.36 -51.66 -13.24
C HIS A 225 -9.01 -50.64 -14.32
N VAL A 226 -7.72 -50.38 -14.50
CA VAL A 226 -7.18 -49.35 -15.39
C VAL A 226 -6.11 -49.97 -16.29
N ARG A 227 -6.10 -49.62 -17.58
CA ARG A 227 -5.07 -49.99 -18.54
C ARG A 227 -4.66 -48.75 -19.33
N PHE A 228 -3.50 -48.20 -18.99
CA PHE A 228 -2.85 -47.13 -19.74
C PHE A 228 -2.41 -47.59 -21.13
N GLU A 229 -2.37 -46.70 -22.12
CA GLU A 229 -2.08 -47.08 -23.51
C GLU A 229 -0.62 -47.56 -23.72
N SER A 230 0.31 -47.22 -22.82
CA SER A 230 1.65 -47.83 -22.76
C SER A 230 1.73 -49.21 -22.08
N ALA A 231 0.65 -49.69 -21.44
CA ALA A 231 0.66 -50.87 -20.58
C ALA A 231 -0.23 -52.01 -21.14
N GLU A 232 0.37 -53.17 -21.44
CA GLU A 232 -0.37 -54.36 -21.90
C GLU A 232 -1.26 -55.01 -20.82
N ARG A 233 -1.16 -54.58 -19.56
CA ARG A 233 -1.81 -55.21 -18.40
C ARG A 233 -2.78 -54.25 -17.73
N TRP A 234 -3.83 -54.83 -17.16
CA TRP A 234 -4.75 -54.13 -16.27
C TRP A 234 -4.13 -54.05 -14.86
N GLU A 235 -4.11 -52.85 -14.30
CA GLU A 235 -3.84 -52.60 -12.89
C GLU A 235 -5.18 -52.46 -12.14
N SER A 236 -5.22 -52.91 -10.88
CA SER A 236 -6.47 -53.01 -10.10
C SER A 236 -6.31 -52.36 -8.72
N ALA A 237 -7.28 -51.55 -8.31
CA ALA A 237 -7.28 -50.90 -7.00
C ALA A 237 -8.69 -50.92 -6.34
N PRO A 238 -8.78 -51.09 -5.01
CA PRO A 238 -10.05 -50.98 -4.29
C PRO A 238 -10.53 -49.52 -4.27
N MET A 239 -11.82 -49.31 -4.51
CA MET A 239 -12.49 -48.01 -4.40
C MET A 239 -12.92 -47.75 -2.96
N GLN A 240 -12.94 -46.48 -2.55
CA GLN A 240 -13.35 -46.07 -1.19
C GLN A 240 -14.87 -45.86 -1.15
N PRO A 241 -15.59 -46.34 -0.12
CA PRO A 241 -17.02 -46.09 0.03
C PRO A 241 -17.29 -44.63 0.45
N ARG A 242 -18.40 -44.06 -0.02
CA ARG A 242 -18.85 -42.69 0.30
C ARG A 242 -20.21 -42.72 1.04
N GLU A 243 -20.51 -41.64 1.76
CA GLU A 243 -21.72 -41.49 2.60
C GLU A 243 -23.06 -41.60 1.84
N ASP A 244 -23.05 -41.45 0.51
CA ASP A 244 -24.22 -41.60 -0.37
C ASP A 244 -24.48 -43.07 -0.83
N GLY A 245 -23.66 -44.02 -0.38
CA GLY A 245 -23.72 -45.42 -0.83
C GLY A 245 -23.04 -45.67 -2.18
N GLY A 246 -22.36 -44.68 -2.75
CA GLY A 246 -21.45 -44.84 -3.88
C GLY A 246 -20.03 -45.21 -3.46
N PHE A 247 -19.18 -45.44 -4.46
CA PHE A 247 -17.75 -45.68 -4.31
C PHE A 247 -16.95 -44.71 -5.19
N GLU A 248 -15.77 -44.30 -4.74
CA GLU A 248 -14.91 -43.33 -5.42
C GLU A 248 -13.44 -43.77 -5.44
N PHE A 249 -12.75 -43.49 -6.53
CA PHE A 249 -11.30 -43.67 -6.66
C PHE A 249 -10.72 -42.59 -7.57
N THR A 250 -9.75 -41.83 -7.08
CA THR A 250 -9.11 -40.76 -7.85
C THR A 250 -7.82 -41.24 -8.49
N LEU A 251 -7.74 -41.12 -9.82
CA LEU A 251 -6.48 -41.22 -10.55
C LEU A 251 -5.81 -39.85 -10.54
N TYR A 252 -4.59 -39.77 -9.99
CA TYR A 252 -3.85 -38.53 -9.84
C TYR A 252 -2.91 -38.27 -11.02
N ALA A 253 -2.76 -36.99 -11.39
CA ALA A 253 -1.81 -36.48 -12.38
C ALA A 253 -1.74 -37.28 -13.69
N LEU A 254 -2.87 -37.42 -14.39
CA LEU A 254 -3.00 -38.25 -15.59
C LEU A 254 -2.11 -37.79 -16.77
N ARG A 255 -1.22 -38.68 -17.25
CA ARG A 255 -0.22 -38.34 -18.28
C ARG A 255 -0.48 -38.91 -19.67
N GLU A 256 -1.27 -39.97 -19.78
CA GLU A 256 -1.52 -40.70 -21.03
C GLU A 256 -2.96 -41.22 -21.08
N PRO A 257 -3.53 -41.47 -22.27
CA PRO A 257 -4.85 -42.07 -22.40
C PRO A 257 -4.91 -43.47 -21.77
N PHE A 258 -6.09 -43.86 -21.31
CA PHE A 258 -6.31 -45.18 -20.72
C PHE A 258 -7.73 -45.69 -20.97
N SER A 259 -7.89 -47.00 -20.83
CA SER A 259 -9.21 -47.63 -20.68
C SER A 259 -9.44 -47.99 -19.21
N TYR A 260 -10.68 -47.89 -18.73
CA TYR A 260 -11.02 -48.32 -17.38
C TYR A 260 -12.39 -49.00 -17.30
N TYR A 261 -12.57 -49.80 -16.25
CA TYR A 261 -13.87 -50.34 -15.85
C TYR A 261 -13.91 -50.59 -14.34
N VAL A 262 -15.10 -50.78 -13.79
CA VAL A 262 -15.32 -51.10 -12.37
C VAL A 262 -15.95 -52.49 -12.25
N SER A 263 -15.58 -53.23 -11.21
CA SER A 263 -16.07 -54.58 -10.95
C SER A 263 -16.42 -54.81 -9.48
N ALA A 264 -17.41 -55.67 -9.24
CA ALA A 264 -17.77 -56.17 -7.92
C ALA A 264 -18.05 -57.68 -7.99
N GLY A 265 -17.02 -58.48 -7.71
CA GLY A 265 -17.04 -59.93 -7.86
C GLY A 265 -17.26 -60.35 -9.32
N ALA A 266 -18.44 -60.90 -9.63
CA ALA A 266 -18.80 -61.41 -10.96
C ALA A 266 -19.50 -60.37 -11.88
N THR A 267 -19.68 -59.13 -11.43
CA THR A 267 -20.29 -58.04 -12.22
C THR A 267 -19.22 -57.04 -12.64
N LYS A 268 -19.21 -56.63 -13.92
CA LYS A 268 -18.34 -55.60 -14.52
C LYS A 268 -19.22 -54.49 -15.13
N SER A 269 -18.78 -53.24 -15.08
CA SER A 269 -19.36 -52.12 -15.83
C SER A 269 -19.09 -52.23 -17.35
N ALA A 270 -19.51 -51.24 -18.13
CA ALA A 270 -18.92 -50.97 -19.43
C ALA A 270 -17.40 -50.67 -19.29
N GLU A 271 -16.67 -50.79 -20.40
CA GLU A 271 -15.29 -50.33 -20.52
C GLU A 271 -15.29 -48.95 -21.19
N HIS A 272 -14.70 -47.97 -20.52
CA HIS A 272 -14.67 -46.57 -20.92
C HIS A 272 -13.25 -46.16 -21.32
N ARG A 273 -13.12 -45.18 -22.22
CA ARG A 273 -11.83 -44.58 -22.60
C ARG A 273 -11.75 -43.14 -22.11
N VAL A 274 -10.68 -42.86 -21.37
CA VAL A 274 -10.27 -41.49 -21.03
C VAL A 274 -9.14 -41.09 -21.95
N THR A 275 -9.26 -39.92 -22.58
CA THR A 275 -8.22 -39.33 -23.41
C THR A 275 -7.57 -38.15 -22.68
N VAL A 276 -6.25 -38.00 -22.86
CA VAL A 276 -5.47 -36.92 -22.24
C VAL A 276 -5.06 -35.96 -23.34
N ALA A 277 -5.54 -34.72 -23.25
CA ALA A 277 -5.22 -33.62 -24.16
C ALA A 277 -4.33 -32.58 -23.47
N ASP A 278 -3.49 -31.90 -24.25
CA ASP A 278 -2.86 -30.65 -23.83
C ASP A 278 -3.71 -29.48 -24.33
N PRO A 279 -3.91 -28.41 -23.53
CA PRO A 279 -4.52 -27.19 -24.05
C PRO A 279 -3.58 -26.54 -25.08
N PRO A 280 -4.08 -26.08 -26.24
CA PRO A 280 -3.25 -25.43 -27.25
C PRO A 280 -2.69 -24.11 -26.71
N ARG A 281 -1.49 -23.76 -27.17
CA ARG A 281 -0.73 -22.62 -26.64
C ARG A 281 -1.02 -21.38 -27.47
N ILE A 282 -1.01 -20.22 -26.83
CA ILE A 282 -0.96 -18.94 -27.53
C ILE A 282 0.50 -18.70 -27.91
N GLU A 283 0.78 -18.53 -29.21
CA GLU A 283 2.11 -18.19 -29.72
C GLU A 283 2.34 -16.68 -29.76
N ARG A 284 1.26 -15.90 -29.92
CA ARG A 284 1.32 -14.44 -30.04
C ARG A 284 -0.02 -13.82 -29.64
N VAL A 285 0.05 -12.70 -28.92
CA VAL A 285 -1.09 -11.78 -28.72
C VAL A 285 -0.67 -10.43 -29.25
N ARG A 286 -1.57 -9.73 -29.93
CA ARG A 286 -1.41 -8.32 -30.26
C ARG A 286 -2.58 -7.53 -29.69
N LEU A 287 -2.28 -6.59 -28.81
CA LEU A 287 -3.22 -5.63 -28.24
C LEU A 287 -3.08 -4.31 -28.99
N THR A 288 -4.11 -3.91 -29.73
CA THR A 288 -4.17 -2.63 -30.45
C THR A 288 -5.13 -1.69 -29.74
N TYR A 289 -4.60 -0.67 -29.07
CA TYR A 289 -5.32 0.33 -28.31
C TYR A 289 -5.73 1.47 -29.24
N ASN A 290 -7.02 1.52 -29.61
CA ASN A 290 -7.61 2.63 -30.34
C ASN A 290 -8.22 3.62 -29.33
N PHE A 291 -7.50 4.71 -29.05
CA PHE A 291 -7.94 5.74 -28.11
C PHE A 291 -9.08 6.59 -28.70
N PRO A 292 -9.96 7.17 -27.86
CA PRO A 292 -10.99 8.09 -28.33
C PRO A 292 -10.41 9.36 -28.97
N GLU A 293 -11.07 9.90 -30.01
CA GLU A 293 -10.62 11.09 -30.76
C GLU A 293 -10.31 12.32 -29.89
N TRP A 294 -11.03 12.48 -28.77
CA TRP A 294 -10.84 13.59 -27.84
C TRP A 294 -9.47 13.57 -27.15
N THR A 295 -8.78 12.43 -27.08
CA THR A 295 -7.40 12.34 -26.56
C THR A 295 -6.36 12.88 -27.54
N GLY A 296 -6.65 12.85 -28.86
CA GLY A 296 -5.67 13.12 -29.91
C GLY A 296 -4.53 12.09 -30.02
N LEU A 297 -4.54 10.98 -29.28
CA LEU A 297 -3.48 9.99 -29.27
C LEU A 297 -3.55 9.07 -30.51
N PRO A 298 -2.42 8.75 -31.16
CA PRO A 298 -2.38 7.74 -32.22
C PRO A 298 -2.59 6.32 -31.63
N PRO A 299 -3.10 5.35 -32.42
CA PRO A 299 -3.23 3.97 -31.95
C PRO A 299 -1.91 3.37 -31.47
N ARG A 300 -1.92 2.75 -30.29
CA ARG A 300 -0.76 2.05 -29.70
C ARG A 300 -0.90 0.55 -29.91
N THR A 301 0.17 -0.14 -30.29
CA THR A 301 0.21 -1.60 -30.42
C THR A 301 1.21 -2.21 -29.45
N VAL A 302 0.82 -3.28 -28.76
CA VAL A 302 1.67 -4.13 -27.93
C VAL A 302 1.57 -5.57 -28.47
N ASN A 303 2.66 -6.35 -28.47
CA ASN A 303 2.70 -7.71 -29.04
C ASN A 303 2.81 -8.82 -27.97
N GLU A 304 2.35 -8.54 -26.76
CA GLU A 304 2.38 -9.42 -25.58
C GLU A 304 1.09 -9.21 -24.76
N THR A 305 0.70 -10.21 -23.96
CA THR A 305 -0.43 -10.08 -23.02
C THR A 305 0.05 -9.33 -21.77
N GLN A 306 -0.63 -8.25 -21.43
CA GLN A 306 -0.29 -7.38 -20.29
C GLN A 306 -1.54 -6.70 -19.75
N ASP A 307 -1.40 -6.04 -18.60
CA ASP A 307 -2.49 -5.25 -18.02
C ASP A 307 -2.90 -4.10 -18.95
N ILE A 308 -4.19 -3.78 -18.94
CA ILE A 308 -4.82 -2.78 -19.81
C ILE A 308 -5.01 -1.49 -19.01
N GLU A 309 -4.03 -0.60 -19.11
CA GLU A 309 -4.13 0.79 -18.66
C GLU A 309 -4.65 1.65 -19.83
N ALA A 310 -5.85 2.23 -19.70
CA ALA A 310 -6.46 3.04 -20.74
C ALA A 310 -7.49 4.04 -20.22
N VAL A 311 -7.81 5.08 -21.00
CA VAL A 311 -8.93 5.99 -20.70
C VAL A 311 -10.28 5.34 -21.01
N ALA A 312 -11.32 5.80 -20.32
CA ALA A 312 -12.69 5.33 -20.56
C ALA A 312 -13.13 5.57 -22.03
N GLY A 313 -13.64 4.51 -22.67
CA GLY A 313 -14.04 4.47 -24.07
C GLY A 313 -12.94 4.00 -25.04
N THR A 314 -11.74 3.66 -24.56
CA THR A 314 -10.68 3.07 -25.40
C THR A 314 -11.11 1.69 -25.91
N GLN A 315 -10.91 1.43 -27.21
CA GLN A 315 -11.21 0.15 -27.82
C GLN A 315 -9.91 -0.65 -27.99
N VAL A 316 -9.76 -1.73 -27.21
CA VAL A 316 -8.61 -2.64 -27.30
C VAL A 316 -8.98 -3.80 -28.19
N THR A 317 -8.41 -3.85 -29.40
CA THR A 317 -8.54 -4.98 -30.32
C THR A 317 -7.47 -6.02 -30.01
N PHE A 318 -7.91 -7.25 -29.75
CA PHE A 318 -7.08 -8.44 -29.58
C PHE A 318 -6.94 -9.13 -30.93
N ASP A 319 -5.72 -9.47 -31.32
CA ASP A 319 -5.40 -10.36 -32.45
C ASP A 319 -4.48 -11.46 -31.90
N ILE A 320 -5.01 -12.68 -31.76
CA ILE A 320 -4.40 -13.80 -31.01
C ILE A 320 -4.09 -14.92 -32.00
N GLU A 321 -2.91 -15.54 -31.86
CA GLU A 321 -2.42 -16.60 -32.73
C GLU A 321 -2.09 -17.83 -31.87
N THR A 322 -2.71 -18.98 -32.15
CA THR A 322 -2.57 -20.23 -31.38
C THR A 322 -1.84 -21.32 -32.15
N SER A 323 -1.18 -22.23 -31.43
CA SER A 323 -0.39 -23.32 -31.99
C SER A 323 -1.21 -24.33 -32.80
N GLU A 324 -2.51 -24.43 -32.49
CA GLU A 324 -3.49 -25.29 -33.16
C GLU A 324 -4.80 -24.50 -33.34
N PRO A 325 -5.62 -24.82 -34.37
CA PRO A 325 -6.90 -24.16 -34.60
C PRO A 325 -7.92 -24.51 -33.50
N LEU A 326 -8.73 -23.54 -33.09
CA LEU A 326 -9.69 -23.67 -31.99
C LEU A 326 -11.13 -23.49 -32.46
N GLU A 327 -12.06 -24.25 -31.88
CA GLU A 327 -13.50 -24.11 -32.18
C GLU A 327 -14.17 -22.96 -31.42
N ALA A 328 -13.66 -22.60 -30.23
CA ALA A 328 -14.27 -21.58 -29.37
C ALA A 328 -13.26 -20.92 -28.41
N LEU A 329 -12.64 -19.82 -28.86
CA LEU A 329 -11.88 -18.91 -28.00
C LEU A 329 -12.80 -17.78 -27.48
N ALA A 330 -12.63 -17.38 -26.22
CA ALA A 330 -13.41 -16.33 -25.58
C ALA A 330 -12.55 -15.47 -24.62
N LEU A 331 -12.78 -14.17 -24.64
CA LEU A 331 -12.22 -13.23 -23.68
C LEU A 331 -13.14 -13.18 -22.46
N ASP A 332 -12.70 -13.75 -21.35
CA ASP A 332 -13.41 -13.68 -20.07
C ASP A 332 -13.05 -12.38 -19.36
N VAL A 333 -14.04 -11.52 -19.14
CA VAL A 333 -13.89 -10.22 -18.46
C VAL A 333 -14.80 -10.20 -17.25
N ASN A 334 -14.23 -10.06 -16.05
CA ASN A 334 -14.95 -10.09 -14.77
C ASN A 334 -15.88 -11.32 -14.60
N GLY A 335 -15.52 -12.48 -15.16
CA GLY A 335 -16.35 -13.71 -15.13
C GLY A 335 -17.41 -13.79 -16.23
N THR A 336 -17.39 -12.89 -17.23
CA THR A 336 -18.28 -12.90 -18.39
C THR A 336 -17.50 -13.28 -19.66
N PRO A 337 -17.61 -14.53 -20.14
CA PRO A 337 -16.92 -14.98 -21.36
C PRO A 337 -17.57 -14.39 -22.62
N THR A 338 -16.84 -13.51 -23.30
CA THR A 338 -17.22 -12.90 -24.58
C THR A 338 -16.55 -13.68 -25.73
N PRO A 339 -17.29 -14.30 -26.67
CA PRO A 339 -16.69 -15.07 -27.75
C PRO A 339 -15.88 -14.19 -28.71
N LEU A 340 -14.80 -14.74 -29.24
CA LEU A 340 -13.96 -14.11 -30.25
C LEU A 340 -14.26 -14.69 -31.65
N GLU A 341 -14.02 -13.91 -32.70
CA GLU A 341 -14.13 -14.34 -34.09
C GLU A 341 -12.89 -15.18 -34.44
N VAL A 342 -13.07 -16.46 -34.77
CA VAL A 342 -11.96 -17.39 -35.04
C VAL A 342 -11.85 -17.73 -36.53
N ASP A 343 -10.64 -17.57 -37.08
CA ASP A 343 -10.25 -17.93 -38.44
C ASP A 343 -9.01 -18.85 -38.39
N GLY A 344 -9.27 -20.15 -38.32
CA GLY A 344 -8.22 -21.18 -38.18
C GLY A 344 -7.44 -21.06 -36.87
N THR A 345 -6.15 -20.71 -36.97
CA THR A 345 -5.25 -20.47 -35.83
C THR A 345 -5.24 -19.03 -35.33
N ARG A 346 -6.02 -18.12 -35.93
CA ARG A 346 -6.11 -16.72 -35.50
C ARG A 346 -7.48 -16.41 -34.94
N SER A 347 -7.52 -15.56 -33.93
CA SER A 347 -8.74 -15.10 -33.27
C SER A 347 -8.71 -13.60 -33.06
N ARG A 348 -9.84 -12.91 -33.33
CA ARG A 348 -9.96 -11.46 -33.16
C ARG A 348 -11.17 -11.09 -32.30
N GLY A 349 -11.06 -10.01 -31.53
CA GLY A 349 -12.20 -9.36 -30.89
C GLY A 349 -11.82 -8.02 -30.29
N THR A 350 -12.81 -7.28 -29.79
CA THR A 350 -12.62 -5.92 -29.28
C THR A 350 -13.27 -5.74 -27.92
N LEU A 351 -12.49 -5.26 -26.94
CA LEU A 351 -12.95 -4.85 -25.63
C LEU A 351 -13.07 -3.32 -25.58
N VAL A 352 -14.18 -2.80 -25.06
CA VAL A 352 -14.33 -1.36 -24.78
C VAL A 352 -14.11 -1.12 -23.30
N VAL A 353 -13.01 -0.44 -22.96
CA VAL A 353 -12.60 -0.18 -21.57
C VAL A 353 -13.48 0.92 -20.98
N ASN A 354 -14.46 0.54 -20.14
CA ASN A 354 -15.42 1.47 -19.53
C ASN A 354 -15.43 1.44 -17.99
N ALA A 355 -14.87 0.40 -17.38
CA ALA A 355 -14.82 0.18 -15.94
C ALA A 355 -13.51 -0.56 -15.59
N PRO A 356 -12.96 -0.43 -14.37
CA PRO A 356 -11.87 -1.27 -13.92
C PRO A 356 -12.35 -2.72 -13.75
N GLY A 357 -11.41 -3.66 -13.78
CA GLY A 357 -11.73 -5.09 -13.69
C GLY A 357 -10.54 -5.99 -13.98
N GLN A 358 -10.81 -7.23 -14.37
CA GLN A 358 -9.83 -8.23 -14.74
C GLN A 358 -10.25 -8.94 -16.03
N TYR A 359 -9.29 -9.40 -16.82
CA TYR A 359 -9.52 -10.22 -18.01
C TYR A 359 -8.55 -11.39 -18.10
N ARG A 360 -8.98 -12.44 -18.82
CA ARG A 360 -8.15 -13.58 -19.21
C ARG A 360 -8.66 -14.19 -20.52
N ILE A 361 -7.78 -14.80 -21.29
CA ILE A 361 -8.17 -15.52 -22.51
C ILE A 361 -8.53 -16.96 -22.12
N THR A 362 -9.69 -17.44 -22.59
CA THR A 362 -10.22 -18.77 -22.29
C THR A 362 -10.56 -19.53 -23.57
N THR A 363 -10.50 -20.85 -23.53
CA THR A 363 -11.03 -21.74 -24.57
C THR A 363 -12.01 -22.72 -23.96
N ARG A 364 -12.95 -23.23 -24.76
CA ARG A 364 -13.69 -24.45 -24.39
C ARG A 364 -12.82 -25.68 -24.69
N LEU A 365 -12.77 -26.64 -23.78
CA LEU A 365 -12.13 -27.94 -23.96
C LEU A 365 -13.07 -29.03 -23.43
N GLY A 366 -13.72 -29.75 -24.34
CA GLY A 366 -14.88 -30.58 -23.98
C GLY A 366 -16.02 -29.71 -23.45
N ASP A 367 -16.44 -29.97 -22.22
CA ASP A 367 -17.51 -29.21 -21.54
C ASP A 367 -16.95 -28.18 -20.52
N GLU A 368 -15.63 -28.07 -20.37
CA GLU A 368 -14.98 -27.12 -19.45
C GLU A 368 -14.50 -25.83 -20.15
N LEU A 369 -14.62 -24.68 -19.49
CA LEU A 369 -13.94 -23.44 -19.89
C LEU A 369 -12.57 -23.37 -19.21
N VAL A 370 -11.51 -23.43 -20.01
CA VAL A 370 -10.11 -23.49 -19.57
C VAL A 370 -9.40 -22.16 -19.87
N PRO A 371 -8.74 -21.51 -18.89
CA PRO A 371 -7.90 -20.35 -19.16
C PRO A 371 -6.63 -20.75 -19.93
N LEU A 372 -6.25 -19.94 -20.93
CA LEU A 372 -5.01 -20.04 -21.69
C LEU A 372 -3.98 -18.97 -21.28
N THR A 373 -4.39 -17.94 -20.53
CA THR A 373 -3.52 -16.96 -19.88
C THR A 373 -3.79 -16.90 -18.39
N ASP A 374 -2.85 -16.30 -17.66
CA ASP A 374 -3.11 -15.77 -16.33
C ASP A 374 -4.14 -14.62 -16.38
N GLU A 375 -4.50 -14.11 -15.20
CA GLU A 375 -5.48 -13.05 -15.01
C GLU A 375 -4.80 -11.67 -14.99
N HIS A 376 -5.17 -10.82 -15.95
CA HIS A 376 -4.61 -9.49 -16.17
C HIS A 376 -5.58 -8.40 -15.72
N GLN A 377 -5.05 -7.26 -15.26
CA GLN A 377 -5.88 -6.15 -14.76
C GLN A 377 -6.35 -5.22 -15.89
N ILE A 378 -7.49 -4.56 -15.66
CA ILE A 378 -8.00 -3.44 -16.44
C ILE A 378 -8.05 -2.23 -15.51
N ALA A 379 -7.23 -1.23 -15.78
CA ALA A 379 -7.15 0.01 -15.02
C ALA A 379 -7.62 1.21 -15.87
N LEU A 380 -8.47 2.05 -15.27
CA LEU A 380 -8.87 3.31 -15.89
C LEU A 380 -7.89 4.42 -15.54
N VAL A 381 -7.25 4.99 -16.56
CA VAL A 381 -6.54 6.27 -16.46
C VAL A 381 -7.58 7.39 -16.33
N ALA A 382 -7.42 8.25 -15.33
CA ALA A 382 -8.29 9.39 -15.09
C ALA A 382 -7.99 10.57 -16.03
N ASP A 383 -8.95 11.47 -16.12
CA ASP A 383 -8.97 12.70 -16.94
C ASP A 383 -8.60 13.84 -15.98
N GLU A 384 -7.38 14.37 -16.02
CA GLU A 384 -6.94 15.41 -15.05
C GLU A 384 -7.48 16.81 -15.39
N LYS A 385 -7.18 17.82 -14.56
CA LYS A 385 -7.43 19.23 -14.92
C LYS A 385 -6.23 19.77 -15.71
N PRO A 386 -6.44 20.53 -16.81
CA PRO A 386 -5.34 21.22 -17.48
C PRO A 386 -4.64 22.19 -16.52
N THR A 387 -3.35 22.42 -16.73
CA THR A 387 -2.56 23.44 -16.03
C THR A 387 -2.38 24.66 -16.92
N ILE A 388 -2.36 25.86 -16.33
CA ILE A 388 -2.22 27.13 -17.07
C ILE A 388 -1.48 28.19 -16.27
N GLU A 389 -0.51 28.84 -16.91
CA GLU A 389 0.30 29.93 -16.37
C GLU A 389 0.35 31.12 -17.34
N VAL A 390 0.50 32.34 -16.79
CA VAL A 390 0.82 33.54 -17.57
C VAL A 390 2.34 33.73 -17.51
N ALA A 391 3.05 33.14 -18.46
CA ALA A 391 4.52 33.15 -18.50
C ALA A 391 5.12 34.55 -18.76
N LYS A 392 4.37 35.49 -19.36
CA LYS A 392 4.75 36.92 -19.47
C LYS A 392 3.51 37.82 -19.36
N PRO A 393 3.59 38.96 -18.65
CA PRO A 393 4.72 39.44 -17.83
C PRO A 393 4.97 38.62 -16.56
N GLY A 394 4.03 37.75 -16.16
CA GLY A 394 4.18 36.82 -15.02
C GLY A 394 4.26 37.49 -13.65
N ARG A 395 3.77 38.74 -13.56
CA ARG A 395 3.69 39.59 -12.37
C ARG A 395 2.76 40.76 -12.66
N ASP A 396 2.36 41.49 -11.62
CA ASP A 396 1.71 42.79 -11.78
C ASP A 396 2.62 43.76 -12.55
N TRP A 397 2.07 44.41 -13.58
CA TRP A 397 2.80 45.28 -14.50
C TRP A 397 2.42 46.74 -14.31
N ARG A 398 3.39 47.65 -14.43
CA ARG A 398 3.20 49.10 -14.29
C ARG A 398 3.48 49.76 -15.65
N ALA A 399 2.41 50.19 -16.32
CA ALA A 399 2.45 50.65 -17.72
C ALA A 399 1.93 52.08 -17.87
N THR A 400 2.31 52.73 -18.96
CA THR A 400 1.71 53.99 -19.41
C THR A 400 0.40 53.75 -20.19
N SER A 401 -0.48 54.74 -20.29
CA SER A 401 -1.80 54.60 -20.96
C SER A 401 -1.77 54.47 -22.49
N ILE A 402 -0.57 54.30 -23.07
CA ILE A 402 -0.31 54.07 -24.50
C ILE A 402 0.63 52.86 -24.73
N GLU A 403 0.78 52.00 -23.71
CA GLU A 403 1.70 50.87 -23.75
C GLU A 403 1.05 49.61 -24.36
N GLU A 404 1.83 48.83 -25.11
CA GLU A 404 1.45 47.51 -25.58
C GLU A 404 2.05 46.45 -24.65
N VAL A 405 1.22 45.79 -23.82
CA VAL A 405 1.68 44.78 -22.85
C VAL A 405 1.56 43.37 -23.46
N PRO A 406 2.69 42.66 -23.72
CA PRO A 406 2.65 41.32 -24.31
C PRO A 406 2.29 40.27 -23.25
N VAL A 407 1.16 39.61 -23.44
CA VAL A 407 0.69 38.50 -22.60
C VAL A 407 1.05 37.18 -23.27
N LEU A 408 1.87 36.36 -22.60
CA LEU A 408 2.19 35.00 -23.01
C LEU A 408 1.54 34.03 -22.03
N VAL A 409 0.66 33.17 -22.53
CA VAL A 409 -0.01 32.11 -21.79
C VAL A 409 0.61 30.77 -22.19
N ARG A 410 1.00 29.95 -21.22
CA ARG A 410 1.32 28.54 -21.44
C ARG A 410 0.26 27.67 -20.77
N ALA A 411 -0.25 26.69 -21.48
CA ALA A 411 -1.13 25.66 -20.93
C ALA A 411 -0.60 24.26 -21.27
N ARG A 412 -0.77 23.32 -20.34
CA ARG A 412 -0.35 21.91 -20.47
C ARG A 412 -1.42 20.97 -19.95
N ASP A 413 -1.54 19.83 -20.59
CA ASP A 413 -2.59 18.83 -20.35
C ASP A 413 -1.99 17.41 -20.32
N ASP A 414 -2.72 16.44 -19.78
CA ASP A 414 -2.38 15.02 -19.91
C ASP A 414 -2.63 14.52 -21.35
N PHE A 415 -3.70 14.99 -21.99
CA PHE A 415 -4.06 14.69 -23.38
C PHE A 415 -3.88 15.87 -24.35
N ARG A 416 -4.77 16.86 -24.31
CA ARG A 416 -4.75 18.03 -25.21
C ARG A 416 -5.60 19.21 -24.73
N VAL A 417 -4.96 20.38 -24.63
CA VAL A 417 -5.67 21.66 -24.45
C VAL A 417 -6.58 21.92 -25.65
N GLN A 418 -7.89 22.05 -25.42
CA GLN A 418 -8.89 22.21 -26.48
C GLN A 418 -9.23 23.68 -26.76
N GLY A 419 -9.05 24.54 -25.76
CA GLY A 419 -9.21 25.98 -25.88
C GLY A 419 -8.42 26.72 -24.80
N ILE A 420 -7.88 27.88 -25.17
CA ILE A 420 -7.34 28.86 -24.21
C ILE A 420 -8.12 30.16 -24.43
N GLU A 421 -8.52 30.80 -23.34
CA GLU A 421 -9.17 32.11 -23.36
C GLU A 421 -8.44 33.05 -22.39
N LEU A 422 -8.02 34.22 -22.88
CA LEU A 422 -7.59 35.31 -22.02
C LEU A 422 -8.81 36.16 -21.65
N HIS A 423 -9.08 36.28 -20.35
CA HIS A 423 -10.15 37.09 -19.79
C HIS A 423 -9.53 38.35 -19.20
N TYR A 424 -10.05 39.54 -19.55
CA TYR A 424 -9.65 40.80 -18.93
C TYR A 424 -10.85 41.68 -18.58
N SER A 425 -10.70 42.50 -17.54
CA SER A 425 -11.63 43.55 -17.16
C SER A 425 -10.87 44.86 -16.96
N VAL A 426 -11.54 45.97 -17.22
CA VAL A 426 -11.01 47.33 -17.02
C VAL A 426 -11.83 47.95 -15.89
N ASN A 427 -11.17 48.35 -14.80
CA ASN A 427 -11.78 49.06 -13.66
C ASN A 427 -13.04 48.35 -13.07
N GLY A 428 -13.05 47.02 -13.00
CA GLY A 428 -14.20 46.25 -12.48
C GLY A 428 -15.45 46.28 -13.38
N GLY A 429 -15.27 46.45 -14.70
CA GLY A 429 -16.33 46.27 -15.69
C GLY A 429 -16.56 44.80 -16.09
N GLU A 430 -17.39 44.58 -17.12
CA GLU A 430 -17.65 43.27 -17.70
C GLU A 430 -16.36 42.59 -18.24
N TRP A 431 -16.25 41.27 -18.06
CA TRP A 431 -15.13 40.48 -18.55
C TRP A 431 -15.18 40.33 -20.07
N GLN A 432 -14.10 40.72 -20.74
CA GLN A 432 -13.90 40.59 -22.19
C GLN A 432 -12.98 39.39 -22.47
N VAL A 433 -13.29 38.63 -23.53
CA VAL A 433 -12.71 37.30 -23.76
C VAL A 433 -12.00 37.21 -25.11
N VAL A 434 -10.68 37.04 -25.09
CA VAL A 434 -9.85 36.82 -26.28
C VAL A 434 -9.55 35.33 -26.41
N LYS A 435 -10.02 34.71 -27.50
CA LYS A 435 -9.79 33.29 -27.77
C LYS A 435 -8.41 33.08 -28.41
N LEU A 436 -7.61 32.23 -27.79
CA LEU A 436 -6.25 31.91 -28.19
C LEU A 436 -6.16 30.52 -28.84
N PRO A 437 -5.22 30.28 -29.78
CA PRO A 437 -5.11 29.01 -30.49
C PRO A 437 -4.62 27.89 -29.57
N ALA A 438 -5.39 26.80 -29.46
CA ALA A 438 -5.01 25.61 -28.69
C ALA A 438 -5.46 24.33 -29.40
N ARG A 439 -4.52 23.41 -29.69
CA ARG A 439 -4.77 22.09 -30.32
C ARG A 439 -3.75 21.00 -29.94
N ALA A 440 -2.95 21.20 -28.90
CA ALA A 440 -1.83 20.32 -28.54
C ALA A 440 -1.79 20.04 -27.03
N ARG A 441 -0.96 19.07 -26.63
CA ARG A 441 -0.74 18.70 -25.21
C ARG A 441 -0.07 19.81 -24.42
N GLU A 442 0.86 20.52 -25.05
CA GLU A 442 1.46 21.76 -24.56
C GLU A 442 1.21 22.85 -25.60
N VAL A 443 0.77 24.02 -25.14
CA VAL A 443 0.44 25.17 -25.98
C VAL A 443 1.03 26.42 -25.35
N GLU A 444 1.85 27.15 -26.11
CA GLU A 444 2.21 28.53 -25.83
C GLU A 444 1.44 29.44 -26.79
N ALA A 445 0.67 30.37 -26.25
CA ALA A 445 -0.11 31.32 -27.01
C ALA A 445 0.18 32.76 -26.54
N ASN A 446 0.51 33.63 -27.49
CA ASN A 446 0.80 35.04 -27.24
C ASN A 446 -0.34 35.94 -27.73
N THR A 447 -0.52 37.07 -27.05
CA THR A 447 -1.38 38.18 -27.46
C THR A 447 -0.83 39.50 -26.91
N LEU A 448 -1.42 40.62 -27.32
CA LEU A 448 -0.94 41.97 -27.04
C LEU A 448 -2.10 42.82 -26.49
N LEU A 449 -1.98 43.27 -25.25
CA LEU A 449 -2.96 44.15 -24.61
C LEU A 449 -2.56 45.61 -24.83
N ARG A 450 -3.33 46.31 -25.67
CA ARG A 450 -3.10 47.73 -26.03
C ARG A 450 -3.88 48.65 -25.12
N LEU A 451 -3.21 49.30 -24.17
CA LEU A 451 -3.89 50.13 -23.15
C LEU A 451 -4.67 51.32 -23.76
N GLU A 452 -4.28 51.77 -24.94
CA GLU A 452 -4.96 52.81 -25.73
C GLU A 452 -6.29 52.34 -26.36
N GLU A 453 -6.44 51.05 -26.70
CA GLU A 453 -7.68 50.48 -27.26
C GLU A 453 -8.64 50.03 -26.13
N LEU A 454 -8.09 49.48 -25.04
CA LEU A 454 -8.84 48.86 -23.93
C LEU A 454 -9.82 49.81 -23.22
N ALA A 455 -9.56 51.12 -23.23
CA ALA A 455 -10.31 52.13 -22.46
C ALA A 455 -11.80 52.27 -22.82
N THR A 456 -12.26 51.67 -23.93
CA THR A 456 -13.66 51.79 -24.41
C THR A 456 -14.40 50.46 -24.58
N GLY A 457 -13.70 49.32 -24.51
CA GLY A 457 -14.30 48.00 -24.80
C GLY A 457 -14.82 47.83 -26.22
N GLN A 458 -14.41 48.70 -27.16
CA GLN A 458 -14.79 48.65 -28.57
C GLN A 458 -13.54 48.85 -29.45
N PRO A 459 -13.41 48.13 -30.58
CA PRO A 459 -12.30 48.34 -31.52
C PRO A 459 -12.36 49.77 -32.09
N ALA A 460 -11.20 50.42 -32.16
CA ALA A 460 -11.10 51.85 -32.38
C ALA A 460 -11.76 52.34 -33.69
N SER A 461 -12.86 53.08 -33.57
CA SER A 461 -13.40 53.89 -34.67
C SER A 461 -12.57 55.17 -34.82
N HIS A 462 -12.15 55.51 -36.04
CA HIS A 462 -11.20 56.59 -36.33
C HIS A 462 -11.80 58.02 -36.16
N THR A 463 -12.12 58.39 -34.93
CA THR A 463 -12.52 59.75 -34.53
C THR A 463 -11.68 60.17 -33.32
N GLY A 464 -10.97 61.29 -33.45
CA GLY A 464 -9.73 61.58 -32.69
C GLY A 464 -9.88 62.05 -31.23
N ASP A 465 -10.90 61.58 -30.49
CA ASP A 465 -11.14 61.97 -29.10
C ASP A 465 -11.58 60.77 -28.23
N MET A 466 -10.84 59.66 -28.37
CA MET A 466 -11.05 58.44 -27.56
C MET A 466 -10.60 58.69 -26.11
N PRO A 467 -11.43 58.41 -25.09
CA PRO A 467 -11.04 58.56 -23.69
C PRO A 467 -9.94 57.55 -23.35
N ARG A 468 -8.76 58.03 -22.96
CA ARG A 468 -7.62 57.18 -22.56
C ARG A 468 -7.73 56.78 -21.09
N LEU A 469 -7.12 55.65 -20.74
CA LEU A 469 -6.90 55.27 -19.33
C LEU A 469 -6.12 56.37 -18.59
N LYS A 470 -6.49 56.62 -17.34
CA LYS A 470 -5.89 57.63 -16.47
C LYS A 470 -4.96 56.98 -15.43
N PRO A 471 -3.99 57.73 -14.87
CA PRO A 471 -3.22 57.25 -13.72
C PRO A 471 -4.14 56.73 -12.60
N GLY A 472 -3.81 55.54 -12.08
CA GLY A 472 -4.64 54.84 -11.09
C GLY A 472 -5.76 53.97 -11.66
N ASP A 473 -5.98 53.96 -12.98
CA ASP A 473 -6.81 52.94 -13.63
C ASP A 473 -6.10 51.58 -13.64
N ILE A 474 -6.87 50.50 -13.63
CA ILE A 474 -6.36 49.12 -13.64
C ILE A 474 -7.01 48.26 -14.73
N VAL A 475 -6.20 47.41 -15.35
CA VAL A 475 -6.67 46.28 -16.17
C VAL A 475 -6.34 44.99 -15.43
N THR A 476 -7.35 44.24 -15.02
CA THR A 476 -7.21 42.94 -14.39
C THR A 476 -7.33 41.85 -15.45
N TYR A 477 -6.49 40.82 -15.41
CA TYR A 477 -6.52 39.75 -16.41
C TYR A 477 -6.07 38.40 -15.85
N TYR A 478 -6.65 37.33 -16.40
CA TYR A 478 -6.32 35.94 -16.12
C TYR A 478 -6.61 35.09 -17.35
N ALA A 479 -6.00 33.90 -17.43
CA ALA A 479 -6.20 32.98 -18.55
C ALA A 479 -6.90 31.70 -18.10
N VAL A 480 -7.74 31.14 -18.98
CA VAL A 480 -8.50 29.92 -18.76
C VAL A 480 -8.10 28.86 -19.78
N ALA A 481 -7.66 27.70 -19.32
CA ALA A 481 -7.52 26.50 -20.15
C ALA A 481 -8.81 25.68 -20.05
N ARG A 482 -9.24 25.10 -21.18
CA ARG A 482 -10.32 24.11 -21.23
C ARG A 482 -9.88 22.82 -21.92
N ASP A 483 -10.22 21.72 -21.28
CA ASP A 483 -10.41 20.40 -21.87
C ASP A 483 -11.93 20.14 -22.08
N ARG A 484 -12.27 19.02 -22.74
CA ARG A 484 -13.57 18.34 -22.85
C ARG A 484 -14.49 18.48 -21.65
N ARG A 485 -13.95 18.33 -20.43
CA ARG A 485 -14.76 18.26 -19.18
C ARG A 485 -14.23 19.11 -18.04
N GLN A 486 -12.96 19.51 -18.09
CA GLN A 486 -12.33 20.32 -17.05
C GLN A 486 -11.91 21.68 -17.56
N SER A 487 -11.84 22.64 -16.64
CA SER A 487 -11.21 23.94 -16.87
C SER A 487 -10.38 24.35 -15.67
N ALA A 488 -9.32 25.11 -15.94
CA ALA A 488 -8.45 25.70 -14.93
C ALA A 488 -8.21 27.18 -15.24
N GLN A 489 -7.99 27.97 -14.20
CA GLN A 489 -7.84 29.42 -14.26
C GLN A 489 -6.48 29.82 -13.67
N SER A 490 -5.75 30.69 -14.36
CA SER A 490 -4.46 31.22 -13.87
C SER A 490 -4.65 32.11 -12.64
N ASP A 491 -3.53 32.55 -12.08
CA ASP A 491 -3.55 33.65 -11.12
C ASP A 491 -4.08 34.92 -11.80
N LEU A 492 -4.61 35.84 -11.01
CA LEU A 492 -5.08 37.15 -11.46
C LEU A 492 -3.91 38.13 -11.44
N PHE A 493 -3.67 38.79 -12.57
CA PHE A 493 -2.62 39.78 -12.72
C PHE A 493 -3.21 41.16 -12.98
N LEU A 494 -2.54 42.20 -12.49
CA LEU A 494 -2.95 43.59 -12.67
C LEU A 494 -1.98 44.31 -13.62
N ILE A 495 -2.52 45.19 -14.47
CA ILE A 495 -1.78 46.25 -15.14
C ILE A 495 -2.22 47.57 -14.50
N GLN A 496 -1.34 48.18 -13.72
CA GLN A 496 -1.53 49.50 -13.12
C GLN A 496 -1.12 50.59 -14.11
N VAL A 497 -2.03 51.52 -14.40
CA VAL A 497 -1.75 52.67 -15.28
C VAL A 497 -1.03 53.77 -14.49
N GLN A 498 0.18 54.11 -14.92
CA GLN A 498 1.05 55.13 -14.32
C GLN A 498 1.07 56.42 -15.15
N PRO A 499 1.39 57.59 -14.53
CA PRO A 499 1.63 58.82 -15.28
C PRO A 499 2.86 58.70 -16.19
N PHE A 500 2.75 59.26 -17.40
CA PHE A 500 3.82 59.25 -18.40
C PHE A 500 5.01 60.14 -18.00
N GLU A 501 4.77 61.23 -17.27
CA GLU A 501 5.82 62.10 -16.74
C GLU A 501 6.33 61.61 -15.38
N ARG A 502 7.59 61.15 -15.31
CA ARG A 502 8.30 61.00 -14.02
C ARG A 502 9.01 62.30 -13.67
N ARG A 503 8.52 62.98 -12.62
CA ARG A 503 9.04 64.27 -12.14
C ARG A 503 10.09 64.02 -11.05
N PHE A 504 11.36 64.25 -11.39
CA PHE A 504 12.47 64.13 -10.44
C PHE A 504 12.76 65.49 -9.77
N THR A 505 12.65 65.58 -8.45
CA THR A 505 13.09 66.76 -7.68
C THR A 505 14.45 66.50 -7.02
N GLN A 506 15.37 67.47 -7.14
CA GLN A 506 16.70 67.36 -6.53
C GLN A 506 16.65 67.88 -5.10
N ALA A 507 16.67 66.97 -4.12
CA ALA A 507 16.65 67.30 -2.69
C ALA A 507 17.94 68.00 -2.24
N GLN A 508 17.96 69.34 -2.25
CA GLN A 508 19.11 70.14 -1.82
C GLN A 508 19.08 70.44 -0.32
N GLY A 509 19.28 69.42 0.52
CA GLY A 509 19.51 69.64 1.96
C GLY A 509 19.49 68.38 2.81
N GLY A 510 20.45 68.28 3.75
CA GLY A 510 20.47 67.26 4.80
C GLY A 510 21.16 65.94 4.43
N GLY A 511 22.27 65.64 5.10
CA GLY A 511 22.91 64.32 5.02
C GLY A 511 22.19 63.31 5.91
N GLY A 512 21.17 62.64 5.37
CA GLY A 512 20.47 61.50 5.98
C GLY A 512 20.30 60.37 4.97
N GLY A 513 20.30 59.11 5.42
CA GLY A 513 20.17 57.95 4.54
C GLY A 513 18.75 57.83 3.96
N GLY A 514 18.58 58.14 2.69
CA GLY A 514 17.30 58.04 1.97
C GLY A 514 16.87 56.59 1.70
N MET A 515 16.39 55.90 2.73
CA MET A 515 15.49 54.74 2.61
C MET A 515 14.09 55.25 2.96
N GLY A 516 13.33 55.66 1.94
CA GLY A 516 11.97 56.20 2.08
C GLY A 516 11.31 56.20 0.71
N GLY A 517 10.19 55.49 0.58
CA GLY A 517 9.50 55.25 -0.70
C GLY A 517 8.78 53.90 -0.81
N GLU A 518 8.90 53.00 0.18
CA GLU A 518 8.13 51.74 0.24
C GLU A 518 7.04 51.75 1.35
N GLN A 519 7.05 52.72 2.25
CA GLN A 519 6.03 52.85 3.33
C GLN A 519 4.67 53.41 2.87
N GLU A 520 4.62 54.20 1.78
CA GLU A 520 3.45 55.03 1.44
C GLU A 520 2.27 54.26 0.81
N ASN A 521 2.50 53.05 0.29
CA ASN A 521 1.53 52.32 -0.54
C ASN A 521 0.57 51.39 0.22
N ALA A 522 0.66 51.29 1.55
CA ALA A 522 0.10 50.14 2.27
C ALA A 522 -1.45 50.07 2.39
N ILE A 523 -2.24 51.05 1.92
CA ILE A 523 -3.71 50.93 1.82
C ILE A 523 -4.12 50.31 0.48
N SER A 524 -3.56 50.78 -0.63
CA SER A 524 -3.80 50.22 -1.97
C SER A 524 -3.23 48.80 -2.09
N GLU A 525 -2.06 48.54 -1.51
CA GLU A 525 -1.49 47.18 -1.46
C GLU A 525 -2.38 46.21 -0.64
N ARG A 526 -2.91 46.61 0.53
CA ARG A 526 -3.88 45.78 1.29
C ARG A 526 -5.14 45.47 0.46
N GLN A 527 -5.67 46.44 -0.29
CA GLN A 527 -6.82 46.18 -1.15
C GLN A 527 -6.49 45.20 -2.30
N ARG A 528 -5.27 45.28 -2.85
CA ARG A 528 -4.75 44.33 -3.85
C ARG A 528 -4.56 42.93 -3.25
N GLU A 529 -4.04 42.82 -2.03
CA GLU A 529 -3.91 41.56 -1.30
C GLU A 529 -5.28 40.89 -1.05
N ILE A 530 -6.29 41.66 -0.62
CA ILE A 530 -7.66 41.15 -0.45
C ILE A 530 -8.22 40.65 -1.79
N LEU A 531 -8.13 41.44 -2.87
CA LEU A 531 -8.57 41.05 -4.22
C LEU A 531 -7.91 39.74 -4.71
N LEU A 532 -6.60 39.59 -4.50
CA LEU A 532 -5.86 38.38 -4.87
C LEU A 532 -6.23 37.19 -3.98
N ALA A 533 -6.49 37.41 -2.69
CA ALA A 533 -6.97 36.38 -1.78
C ALA A 533 -8.39 35.91 -2.14
N THR A 534 -9.31 36.83 -2.47
CA THR A 534 -10.66 36.54 -2.96
C THR A 534 -10.62 35.72 -4.25
N TRP A 535 -9.74 36.09 -5.21
CA TRP A 535 -9.51 35.31 -6.43
C TRP A 535 -9.01 33.89 -6.15
N ASN A 536 -8.00 33.75 -5.27
CA ASN A 536 -7.44 32.45 -4.91
C ASN A 536 -8.48 31.57 -4.19
N LEU A 537 -9.32 32.17 -3.34
CA LEU A 537 -10.41 31.49 -2.65
C LEU A 537 -11.53 31.03 -3.61
N GLN A 538 -11.83 31.82 -4.65
CA GLN A 538 -12.75 31.43 -5.73
C GLN A 538 -12.23 30.19 -6.48
N ARG A 539 -10.97 30.21 -6.94
CA ARG A 539 -10.36 29.08 -7.68
C ARG A 539 -10.23 27.81 -6.83
N ALA A 540 -9.95 27.95 -5.53
CA ALA A 540 -9.96 26.82 -4.61
C ALA A 540 -11.36 26.18 -4.52
N ARG A 541 -12.41 27.00 -4.38
CA ARG A 541 -13.81 26.55 -4.34
C ARG A 541 -14.26 25.78 -5.58
N GLU A 542 -13.72 26.07 -6.75
CA GLU A 542 -13.97 25.33 -8.00
C GLU A 542 -13.23 23.96 -8.08
N SER A 543 -12.42 23.63 -7.07
CA SER A 543 -11.61 22.41 -7.04
C SER A 543 -11.90 21.53 -5.82
N SER A 544 -12.26 22.13 -4.68
CA SER A 544 -12.57 21.44 -3.41
C SER A 544 -13.86 20.61 -3.43
N ARG A 545 -13.89 19.52 -2.65
CA ARG A 545 -15.10 18.72 -2.37
C ARG A 545 -15.15 18.28 -0.90
N GLY A 546 -16.35 18.26 -0.30
CA GLY A 546 -16.54 17.81 1.09
C GLY A 546 -16.09 18.83 2.14
N ARG A 547 -15.42 18.37 3.21
CA ARG A 547 -15.05 19.17 4.41
C ARG A 547 -14.24 20.44 4.14
N GLU A 548 -13.60 20.53 2.98
CA GLU A 548 -12.84 21.71 2.58
C GLU A 548 -13.72 22.93 2.24
N ALA A 549 -15.01 22.70 1.90
CA ALA A 549 -15.99 23.75 1.64
C ALA A 549 -16.32 24.61 2.89
N GLU A 550 -16.14 24.07 4.09
CA GLU A 550 -16.38 24.77 5.35
C GLU A 550 -15.32 25.85 5.60
N ARG A 551 -14.04 25.50 5.42
CA ARG A 551 -12.88 26.42 5.49
C ARG A 551 -13.01 27.59 4.51
N ILE A 552 -13.60 27.35 3.34
CA ILE A 552 -13.83 28.40 2.33
C ILE A 552 -14.82 29.45 2.85
N GLY A 553 -15.82 29.06 3.64
CA GLY A 553 -16.76 30.00 4.25
C GLY A 553 -16.12 30.86 5.35
N ASP A 554 -15.25 30.29 6.18
CA ASP A 554 -14.55 31.04 7.22
C ASP A 554 -13.48 31.98 6.65
N ASN A 555 -12.73 31.54 5.64
CA ASN A 555 -11.80 32.41 4.91
C ASN A 555 -12.54 33.58 4.23
N ALA A 556 -13.74 33.36 3.68
CA ALA A 556 -14.55 34.41 3.07
C ALA A 556 -15.02 35.45 4.11
N ARG A 557 -15.40 35.01 5.32
CA ARG A 557 -15.72 35.89 6.45
C ARG A 557 -14.52 36.69 6.93
N MET A 558 -13.33 36.08 6.99
CA MET A 558 -12.09 36.80 7.34
C MET A 558 -11.77 37.89 6.31
N LEU A 559 -11.91 37.61 5.01
CA LEU A 559 -11.74 38.62 3.97
C LEU A 559 -12.81 39.73 4.06
N ALA A 560 -14.05 39.40 4.40
CA ALA A 560 -15.10 40.38 4.65
C ALA A 560 -14.76 41.33 5.82
N GLU A 561 -14.20 40.80 6.91
CA GLU A 561 -13.77 41.58 8.08
C GLU A 561 -12.55 42.46 7.78
N LEU A 562 -11.57 41.95 7.00
CA LEU A 562 -10.44 42.74 6.51
C LEU A 562 -10.89 43.87 5.59
N GLN A 563 -11.79 43.59 4.65
CA GLN A 563 -12.36 44.57 3.71
C GLN A 563 -13.20 45.64 4.44
N GLY A 564 -13.97 45.24 5.46
CA GLY A 564 -14.70 46.14 6.34
C GLY A 564 -13.80 47.04 7.19
N THR A 565 -12.70 46.47 7.73
CA THR A 565 -11.68 47.20 8.49
C THR A 565 -10.94 48.22 7.60
N LEU A 566 -10.58 47.84 6.38
CA LEU A 566 -9.93 48.74 5.42
C LEU A 566 -10.86 49.92 5.03
N ALA A 567 -12.15 49.66 4.86
CA ALA A 567 -13.16 50.71 4.68
C ALA A 567 -13.28 51.65 5.89
N ALA A 568 -13.19 51.12 7.11
CA ALA A 568 -13.20 51.94 8.33
C ALA A 568 -11.94 52.80 8.47
N GLN A 569 -10.76 52.28 8.12
CA GLN A 569 -9.51 53.06 8.05
C GLN A 569 -9.62 54.19 7.04
N ALA A 570 -10.09 53.90 5.82
CA ALA A 570 -10.29 54.92 4.78
C ALA A 570 -11.32 55.99 5.19
N ARG A 571 -12.44 55.63 5.85
CA ARG A 571 -13.39 56.59 6.44
C ARG A 571 -12.74 57.48 7.50
N THR A 572 -11.94 56.90 8.40
CA THR A 572 -11.29 57.67 9.48
C THR A 572 -10.32 58.72 8.90
N LEU A 573 -9.57 58.35 7.85
CA LEU A 573 -8.69 59.28 7.10
C LEU A 573 -9.49 60.40 6.40
N ILE A 574 -10.63 60.08 5.79
CA ILE A 574 -11.58 61.06 5.20
C ILE A 574 -12.08 62.04 6.27
N GLU A 575 -12.59 61.53 7.39
CA GLU A 575 -13.16 62.35 8.47
C GLU A 575 -12.11 63.28 9.07
N ARG A 576 -10.89 62.78 9.34
CA ARG A 576 -9.79 63.59 9.89
C ARG A 576 -9.28 64.66 8.91
N THR A 577 -9.19 64.36 7.60
CA THR A 577 -8.76 65.36 6.60
C THR A 577 -9.83 66.43 6.37
N GLN A 578 -11.12 66.09 6.44
CA GLN A 578 -12.22 67.05 6.42
C GLN A 578 -12.28 67.89 7.69
N ALA A 579 -12.10 67.29 8.87
CA ALA A 579 -12.13 67.99 10.17
C ALA A 579 -11.03 69.06 10.31
N ARG A 580 -9.85 68.87 9.67
CA ARG A 580 -8.79 69.89 9.58
C ARG A 580 -9.01 70.93 8.46
N ALA A 581 -10.16 70.92 7.78
CA ALA A 581 -10.55 71.81 6.67
C ALA A 581 -9.57 71.85 5.47
N LEU A 582 -8.71 70.83 5.31
CA LEU A 582 -7.66 70.80 4.28
C LEU A 582 -8.23 70.79 2.85
N THR A 583 -9.45 70.25 2.67
CA THR A 583 -10.21 70.23 1.40
C THR A 583 -10.69 71.61 0.92
N ALA A 584 -10.60 72.64 1.77
CA ALA A 584 -10.82 74.03 1.40
C ALA A 584 -9.54 74.75 0.93
N ALA A 585 -8.36 74.23 1.30
CA ALA A 585 -7.07 74.85 0.99
C ALA A 585 -6.53 74.49 -0.41
N ASP A 586 -6.73 73.24 -0.87
CA ASP A 586 -6.19 72.75 -2.14
C ASP A 586 -7.21 71.88 -2.90
N PRO A 587 -7.38 72.05 -4.24
CA PRO A 587 -8.31 71.25 -5.04
C PRO A 587 -7.90 69.78 -5.19
N ASN A 588 -6.61 69.46 -5.15
CA ASN A 588 -6.11 68.09 -5.23
C ASN A 588 -6.42 67.33 -3.92
N ILE A 589 -6.33 67.98 -2.76
CA ILE A 589 -6.74 67.39 -1.48
C ILE A 589 -8.25 67.07 -1.50
N ARG A 590 -9.07 67.88 -2.19
CA ARG A 590 -10.49 67.57 -2.40
C ARG A 590 -10.69 66.34 -3.29
N ALA A 591 -10.00 66.27 -4.43
CA ALA A 591 -10.06 65.12 -5.33
C ALA A 591 -9.51 63.82 -4.71
N PHE A 592 -8.54 63.93 -3.80
CA PHE A 592 -8.02 62.83 -2.97
C PHE A 592 -9.13 62.27 -2.07
N VAL A 593 -9.78 63.15 -1.28
CA VAL A 593 -10.89 62.76 -0.39
C VAL A 593 -12.10 62.21 -1.17
N GLU A 594 -12.42 62.78 -2.34
CA GLU A 594 -13.48 62.28 -3.22
C GLU A 594 -13.19 60.86 -3.72
N ASN A 595 -11.95 60.57 -4.14
CA ASN A 595 -11.58 59.20 -4.53
C ASN A 595 -11.58 58.24 -3.33
N LEU A 596 -11.12 58.63 -2.14
CA LEU A 596 -11.25 57.79 -0.94
C LEU A 596 -12.73 57.50 -0.62
N GLN A 597 -13.64 58.48 -0.77
CA GLN A 597 -15.08 58.27 -0.56
C GLN A 597 -15.67 57.27 -1.56
N LEU A 598 -15.26 57.32 -2.83
CA LEU A 598 -15.68 56.36 -3.85
C LEU A 598 -15.06 54.97 -3.61
N ALA A 599 -13.83 54.89 -3.09
CA ALA A 599 -13.23 53.63 -2.68
C ALA A 599 -14.04 52.97 -1.55
N VAL A 600 -14.38 53.70 -0.50
CA VAL A 600 -15.23 53.21 0.61
C VAL A 600 -16.60 52.73 0.11
N GLN A 601 -17.23 53.46 -0.80
CA GLN A 601 -18.52 53.06 -1.40
C GLN A 601 -18.43 51.75 -2.20
N ALA A 602 -17.26 51.41 -2.75
CA ALA A 602 -17.00 50.15 -3.43
C ALA A 602 -16.52 49.03 -2.47
N MET A 603 -15.87 49.36 -1.36
CA MET A 603 -15.48 48.39 -0.32
C MET A 603 -16.70 47.81 0.42
N GLU A 604 -17.73 48.62 0.65
CA GLU A 604 -18.94 48.21 1.36
C GLU A 604 -19.70 47.03 0.73
N PRO A 605 -20.04 47.01 -0.58
CA PRO A 605 -20.65 45.84 -1.21
C PRO A 605 -19.70 44.66 -1.21
N ALA A 606 -18.41 44.84 -1.53
CA ALA A 606 -17.41 43.78 -1.48
C ALA A 606 -17.38 43.05 -0.14
N ALA A 607 -17.35 43.78 0.99
CA ALA A 607 -17.39 43.18 2.32
C ALA A 607 -18.70 42.38 2.60
N ARG A 608 -19.84 42.82 2.07
CA ARG A 608 -21.12 42.09 2.18
C ARG A 608 -21.11 40.83 1.32
N ASP A 609 -20.70 40.94 0.07
CA ASP A 609 -20.65 39.83 -0.89
C ASP A 609 -19.64 38.75 -0.43
N LEU A 610 -18.51 39.14 0.15
CA LEU A 610 -17.58 38.22 0.84
C LEU A 610 -18.24 37.53 2.04
N GLY A 611 -18.93 38.27 2.89
CA GLY A 611 -19.63 37.73 4.07
C GLY A 611 -20.77 36.77 3.72
N GLU A 612 -21.43 36.99 2.58
CA GLU A 612 -22.43 36.10 1.98
C GLU A 612 -21.82 35.00 1.07
N ILE A 613 -20.48 34.89 1.03
CA ILE A 613 -19.70 33.88 0.30
C ILE A 613 -19.99 33.92 -1.23
N ARG A 614 -20.19 35.11 -1.77
CA ARG A 614 -20.38 35.41 -3.19
C ARG A 614 -19.12 36.01 -3.81
N LEU A 615 -18.03 35.26 -3.71
CA LEU A 615 -16.67 35.66 -4.13
C LEU A 615 -16.61 36.27 -5.55
N GLN A 616 -17.40 35.73 -6.48
CA GLN A 616 -17.47 36.21 -7.87
C GLN A 616 -18.05 37.64 -7.99
N GLU A 617 -18.98 38.00 -7.11
CA GLU A 617 -19.71 39.28 -7.09
C GLU A 617 -18.93 40.36 -6.33
N ALA A 618 -18.09 39.96 -5.36
CA ALA A 618 -17.19 40.86 -4.64
C ALA A 618 -16.08 41.44 -5.55
N ILE A 619 -15.49 40.63 -6.43
CA ILE A 619 -14.31 41.00 -7.25
C ILE A 619 -14.49 42.30 -8.05
N PRO A 620 -15.59 42.54 -8.80
CA PRO A 620 -15.84 43.82 -9.49
C PRO A 620 -15.96 45.04 -8.57
N SER A 621 -16.25 44.83 -7.29
CA SER A 621 -16.35 45.89 -6.27
C SER A 621 -14.97 46.15 -5.61
N GLU A 622 -14.22 45.10 -5.29
CA GLU A 622 -12.81 45.17 -4.86
C GLU A 622 -11.92 45.88 -5.90
N GLN A 623 -12.11 45.58 -7.19
CA GLN A 623 -11.37 46.24 -8.28
C GLN A 623 -11.67 47.75 -8.37
N LYS A 624 -12.92 48.17 -8.13
CA LYS A 624 -13.30 49.60 -8.10
C LYS A 624 -12.75 50.30 -6.86
N ALA A 625 -12.77 49.63 -5.72
CA ALA A 625 -12.12 50.13 -4.50
C ALA A 625 -10.62 50.36 -4.75
N LEU A 626 -9.93 49.38 -5.34
CA LEU A 626 -8.51 49.48 -5.68
C LEU A 626 -8.22 50.60 -6.68
N GLN A 627 -9.01 50.73 -7.75
CA GLN A 627 -8.88 51.83 -8.72
C GLN A 627 -8.96 53.19 -8.02
N HIS A 628 -9.95 53.39 -7.16
CA HIS A 628 -10.14 54.66 -6.46
C HIS A 628 -9.04 54.94 -5.42
N LEU A 629 -8.52 53.91 -4.72
CA LEU A 629 -7.33 54.05 -3.88
C LEU A 629 -6.09 54.45 -4.69
N LEU A 630 -5.83 53.81 -5.83
CA LEU A 630 -4.67 54.11 -6.68
C LEU A 630 -4.76 55.49 -7.35
N ARG A 631 -5.96 55.97 -7.65
CA ARG A 631 -6.22 57.37 -8.06
C ARG A 631 -5.96 58.36 -6.92
N ALA A 632 -6.31 58.00 -5.68
CA ALA A 632 -6.00 58.81 -4.50
C ALA A 632 -4.48 58.84 -4.22
N GLU A 633 -3.79 57.70 -4.31
CA GLU A 633 -2.33 57.57 -4.19
C GLU A 633 -1.60 58.47 -5.20
N ALA A 634 -1.99 58.44 -6.48
CA ALA A 634 -1.40 59.29 -7.51
C ALA A 634 -1.54 60.80 -7.22
N LEU A 635 -2.63 61.20 -6.54
CA LEU A 635 -2.82 62.59 -6.11
C LEU A 635 -1.94 62.97 -4.90
N ILE A 636 -1.60 62.04 -4.00
CA ILE A 636 -0.66 62.31 -2.89
C ILE A 636 0.69 62.77 -3.45
N THR A 637 1.22 62.09 -4.47
CA THR A 637 2.52 62.45 -5.07
C THR A 637 2.51 63.86 -5.68
N ASP A 638 1.44 64.22 -6.42
CA ASP A 638 1.31 65.59 -6.97
C ASP A 638 1.12 66.64 -5.85
N ILE A 639 0.39 66.32 -4.77
CA ILE A 639 0.21 67.19 -3.59
C ILE A 639 1.56 67.46 -2.90
N GLN A 640 2.38 66.43 -2.68
CA GLN A 640 3.72 66.57 -2.10
C GLN A 640 4.64 67.45 -2.97
N VAL A 641 4.66 67.20 -4.29
CA VAL A 641 5.47 67.97 -5.26
C VAL A 641 5.00 69.43 -5.35
N ALA A 642 3.69 69.69 -5.23
CA ALA A 642 3.16 71.05 -5.14
C ALA A 642 3.65 71.77 -3.86
N PHE A 643 3.49 71.17 -2.68
CA PHE A 643 3.94 71.76 -1.42
C PHE A 643 5.46 71.88 -1.29
N GLN A 644 6.25 71.08 -2.01
CA GLN A 644 7.71 71.23 -2.08
C GLN A 644 8.13 72.43 -2.95
N ARG A 645 7.25 72.93 -3.83
CA ARG A 645 7.55 73.99 -4.81
C ARG A 645 7.33 75.40 -4.25
N ASP A 646 6.33 75.59 -3.39
CA ASP A 646 6.08 76.86 -2.69
C ASP A 646 6.98 77.00 -1.45
N GLY A 647 8.22 77.46 -1.70
CA GLY A 647 9.26 77.70 -0.70
C GLY A 647 8.99 78.89 0.24
N GLY A 648 7.86 78.89 0.95
CA GLY A 648 7.55 79.90 1.97
C GLY A 648 6.10 79.85 2.50
N GLY A 649 5.90 79.21 3.66
CA GLY A 649 4.69 79.37 4.47
C GLY A 649 3.65 78.24 4.45
N GLY A 650 3.48 77.52 3.34
CA GLY A 650 2.47 76.44 3.21
C GLY A 650 2.78 75.13 3.96
N SER A 651 3.97 75.00 4.55
CA SER A 651 4.59 73.74 4.97
C SER A 651 3.97 73.04 6.20
N GLN A 652 2.80 73.46 6.68
CA GLN A 652 2.07 72.75 7.75
C GLN A 652 1.19 71.64 7.15
N ALA A 653 0.26 71.99 6.26
CA ALA A 653 -0.78 71.11 5.72
C ALA A 653 -0.26 69.80 5.10
N GLY A 654 0.80 69.87 4.30
CA GLY A 654 1.38 68.68 3.66
C GLY A 654 2.06 67.71 4.64
N ARG A 655 2.60 68.22 5.77
CA ARG A 655 3.19 67.37 6.82
C ARG A 655 2.12 66.82 7.76
N ASP A 656 1.14 67.63 8.14
CA ASP A 656 -0.05 67.20 8.88
C ASP A 656 -0.75 66.01 8.19
N LEU A 657 -0.86 66.02 6.85
CA LEU A 657 -1.50 64.94 6.07
C LEU A 657 -0.63 63.67 6.03
N ALA A 658 0.68 63.79 5.84
CA ALA A 658 1.61 62.66 5.88
C ALA A 658 1.69 62.00 7.26
N GLU A 659 1.83 62.80 8.33
CA GLU A 659 1.82 62.34 9.73
C GLU A 659 0.48 61.66 10.08
N MET A 660 -0.65 62.20 9.60
CA MET A 660 -1.94 61.53 9.75
C MET A 660 -2.03 60.19 9.03
N PHE A 661 -1.46 60.07 7.82
CA PHE A 661 -1.45 58.81 7.08
C PHE A 661 -0.59 57.77 7.78
N GLU A 662 0.61 58.15 8.24
CA GLU A 662 1.51 57.31 9.05
C GLU A 662 0.83 56.82 10.34
N LEU A 663 0.11 57.70 11.05
CA LEU A 663 -0.61 57.39 12.29
C LEU A 663 -1.81 56.43 12.15
N GLU A 664 -2.45 56.32 10.98
CA GLU A 664 -3.48 55.29 10.73
C GLU A 664 -2.86 53.93 10.30
N MET A 665 -1.57 53.92 9.97
CA MET A 665 -0.88 52.77 9.38
C MET A 665 0.10 52.08 10.33
N ASP A 666 0.56 52.74 11.39
CA ASP A 666 1.38 52.17 12.49
C ASP A 666 0.59 51.15 13.33
N LEU A 667 0.51 49.93 12.80
CA LEU A 667 -0.19 48.79 13.39
C LEU A 667 0.71 47.86 14.21
N GLU A 668 1.99 48.19 14.42
CA GLU A 668 2.89 47.37 15.25
C GLU A 668 2.37 47.19 16.69
N LYS A 669 1.60 48.16 17.19
CA LYS A 669 0.99 48.10 18.53
C LYS A 669 -0.13 47.05 18.68
N ASN A 670 -0.81 46.69 17.59
CA ASN A 670 -1.99 45.80 17.65
C ASN A 670 -1.65 44.30 17.51
N GLN A 671 -0.42 43.95 17.13
CA GLN A 671 -0.03 42.54 16.97
C GLN A 671 0.21 41.81 18.30
N TYR A 672 0.31 42.54 19.42
CA TYR A 672 0.67 41.99 20.74
C TYR A 672 -0.46 41.26 21.48
N GLU A 673 -1.70 41.27 20.98
CA GLU A 673 -2.84 40.59 21.63
C GLU A 673 -3.22 39.24 21.00
N THR A 674 -2.48 38.73 20.01
CA THR A 674 -2.82 37.47 19.31
C THR A 674 -1.60 36.56 19.05
N GLU A 675 -0.78 36.30 20.07
CA GLU A 675 0.20 35.21 20.01
C GLU A 675 -0.38 33.87 20.51
N SER A 676 -0.45 32.91 19.60
CA SER A 676 -0.58 31.48 19.92
C SER A 676 0.66 30.97 20.69
N ARG A 677 0.50 29.91 21.50
CA ARG A 677 1.56 29.38 22.38
C ARG A 677 2.75 28.75 21.62
N VAL A 678 3.71 29.57 21.21
CA VAL A 678 5.05 29.11 20.81
C VAL A 678 5.84 28.69 22.06
N SER A 679 6.64 27.62 21.94
CA SER A 679 7.39 27.04 23.07
C SER A 679 8.43 28.00 23.68
N ALA A 680 8.53 28.01 25.01
CA ALA A 680 9.34 28.97 25.78
C ALA A 680 10.86 28.93 25.49
N ASP A 681 11.37 27.87 24.86
CA ASP A 681 12.80 27.74 24.49
C ASP A 681 13.14 28.47 23.15
N ALA A 682 12.13 28.88 22.39
CA ALA A 682 12.30 29.61 21.14
C ALA A 682 12.59 31.11 21.35
N SER A 683 12.12 31.70 22.46
CA SER A 683 12.41 33.09 22.82
C SER A 683 13.79 33.25 23.45
N SER A 684 14.15 32.41 24.42
CA SER A 684 15.44 32.48 25.13
C SER A 684 16.66 32.37 24.21
N SER A 685 16.59 31.53 23.17
CA SER A 685 17.65 31.40 22.15
C SER A 685 17.79 32.65 21.27
N ARG A 686 16.69 33.35 20.96
CA ARG A 686 16.69 34.63 20.23
C ARG A 686 17.19 35.78 21.11
N GLU A 687 16.75 35.85 22.37
CA GLU A 687 17.20 36.82 23.37
C GLU A 687 18.73 36.77 23.57
N LEU A 688 19.30 35.56 23.68
CA LEU A 688 20.74 35.33 23.80
C LEU A 688 21.52 35.84 22.57
N GLU A 689 21.01 35.60 21.36
CA GLU A 689 21.68 36.00 20.12
C GLU A 689 21.60 37.50 19.86
N GLU A 690 20.52 38.16 20.29
CA GLU A 690 20.43 39.62 20.33
C GLU A 690 21.48 40.22 21.29
N ALA A 691 21.66 39.60 22.47
CA ALA A 691 22.66 40.04 23.45
C ALA A 691 24.11 39.86 22.96
N ILE A 692 24.46 38.72 22.36
CA ILE A 692 25.79 38.48 21.74
C ILE A 692 26.06 39.52 20.64
N ARG A 693 25.05 39.82 19.80
CA ARG A 693 25.14 40.83 18.73
C ARG A 693 25.41 42.22 19.29
N LYS A 694 24.68 42.62 20.35
CA LYS A 694 24.86 43.92 21.02
C LYS A 694 26.20 44.06 21.74
N LEU A 695 26.72 43.00 22.38
CA LEU A 695 28.08 43.01 22.96
C LEU A 695 29.14 43.30 21.89
N ARG A 696 29.08 42.60 20.75
CA ARG A 696 29.98 42.84 19.61
C ARG A 696 29.85 44.26 19.05
N GLU A 697 28.63 44.75 18.90
CA GLU A 697 28.39 46.09 18.37
C GLU A 697 28.92 47.18 19.31
N LEU A 698 28.64 47.10 20.62
CA LEU A 698 29.16 48.05 21.61
C LEU A 698 30.69 48.03 21.67
N ALA A 699 31.32 46.85 21.60
CA ALA A 699 32.78 46.75 21.52
C ALA A 699 33.34 47.43 20.26
N GLN A 700 32.70 47.25 19.09
CA GLN A 700 33.10 47.92 17.85
C GLN A 700 32.85 49.43 17.89
N ARG A 701 31.73 49.89 18.47
CA ARG A 701 31.42 51.32 18.65
C ARG A 701 32.44 52.00 19.57
N GLN A 702 32.82 51.36 20.68
CA GLN A 702 33.88 51.85 21.58
C GLN A 702 35.25 51.90 20.89
N GLU A 703 35.64 50.84 20.16
CA GLU A 703 36.90 50.84 19.42
C GLU A 703 36.97 51.93 18.35
N ARG A 704 35.86 52.19 17.63
CA ARG A 704 35.78 53.30 16.66
C ARG A 704 35.97 54.65 17.36
N LEU A 705 35.29 54.91 18.47
CA LEU A 705 35.46 56.16 19.23
C LEU A 705 36.88 56.32 19.80
N ALA A 706 37.52 55.25 20.27
CA ALA A 706 38.91 55.29 20.73
C ALA A 706 39.86 55.72 19.60
N ARG A 707 39.70 55.13 18.41
CA ARG A 707 40.48 55.47 17.20
C ARG A 707 40.16 56.88 16.66
N GLU A 708 38.92 57.35 16.78
CA GLU A 708 38.52 58.73 16.43
C GLU A 708 39.12 59.76 17.39
N ALA A 709 39.14 59.48 18.69
CA ALA A 709 39.72 60.35 19.71
C ALA A 709 41.25 60.51 19.57
N GLU A 710 41.95 59.49 19.06
CA GLU A 710 43.39 59.58 18.74
C GLU A 710 43.65 60.34 17.43
N ARG A 711 42.76 60.25 16.43
CA ARG A 711 42.94 60.92 15.13
C ARG A 711 42.48 62.37 15.08
N ASN A 712 41.49 62.79 15.87
CA ASN A 712 40.74 64.01 15.59
C ASN A 712 40.51 64.89 16.82
N ARG A 713 40.93 66.17 16.75
CA ARG A 713 40.74 67.19 17.79
C ARG A 713 39.31 67.75 17.79
N GLN A 714 38.32 66.87 17.97
CA GLN A 714 36.92 67.27 18.11
C GLN A 714 36.62 67.87 19.48
N THR A 715 35.53 68.61 19.58
CA THR A 715 35.07 69.29 20.81
C THR A 715 34.81 68.27 21.93
N PRO A 716 35.39 68.44 23.14
CA PRO A 716 35.31 67.43 24.21
C PRO A 716 33.88 67.16 24.73
N GLU A 717 32.96 68.11 24.52
CA GLU A 717 31.55 67.98 24.95
C GLU A 717 30.78 66.93 24.11
N MET A 718 30.97 66.94 22.78
CA MET A 718 30.42 65.93 21.87
C MET A 718 30.97 64.52 22.16
N GLN A 719 32.25 64.42 22.53
CA GLN A 719 32.87 63.15 22.91
C GLN A 719 32.28 62.60 24.22
N ARG A 720 32.07 63.46 25.24
CA ARG A 720 31.41 63.09 26.50
C ARG A 720 29.98 62.60 26.29
N TRP A 721 29.18 63.29 25.46
CA TRP A 721 27.81 62.88 25.17
C TRP A 721 27.73 61.50 24.50
N ARG A 722 28.60 61.22 23.53
CA ARG A 722 28.68 59.90 22.86
C ARG A 722 29.12 58.78 23.81
N GLN A 723 30.08 59.05 24.70
CA GLN A 723 30.49 58.09 25.74
C GLN A 723 29.36 57.81 26.74
N GLU A 724 28.64 58.84 27.16
CA GLU A 724 27.49 58.73 28.07
C GLU A 724 26.31 57.96 27.44
N GLN A 725 26.08 58.10 26.13
CA GLN A 725 25.11 57.26 25.40
C GLN A 725 25.53 55.78 25.42
N LEU A 726 26.78 55.46 25.02
CA LEU A 726 27.26 54.07 25.02
C LEU A 726 27.29 53.46 26.43
N ARG A 727 27.53 54.26 27.47
CA ARG A 727 27.44 53.82 28.87
C ARG A 727 26.02 53.36 29.22
N ARG A 728 24.99 54.10 28.79
CA ARG A 728 23.57 53.72 28.98
C ARG A 728 23.21 52.47 28.18
N GLU A 729 23.60 52.39 26.91
CA GLU A 729 23.39 51.20 26.07
C GLU A 729 24.04 49.94 26.70
N ALA A 730 25.22 50.08 27.33
CA ALA A 730 25.87 49.00 28.07
C ALA A 730 25.24 48.70 29.45
N GLU A 731 24.73 49.70 30.18
CA GLU A 731 24.00 49.50 31.43
C GLU A 731 22.67 48.77 31.22
N ASP A 732 21.94 49.08 30.15
CA ASP A 732 20.71 48.37 29.78
C ASP A 732 20.98 46.94 29.29
N LEU A 733 22.08 46.73 28.56
CA LEU A 733 22.52 45.37 28.19
C LEU A 733 22.91 44.55 29.44
N ARG A 734 23.55 45.16 30.45
CA ARG A 734 23.82 44.50 31.74
C ARG A 734 22.51 44.09 32.45
N ARG A 735 21.44 44.90 32.38
CA ARG A 735 20.12 44.53 32.93
C ARG A 735 19.54 43.29 32.23
N ARG A 736 19.51 43.28 30.89
CA ARG A 736 19.02 42.14 30.10
C ARG A 736 19.80 40.85 30.39
N LEU A 737 21.12 40.94 30.50
CA LEU A 737 21.98 39.81 30.84
C LEU A 737 21.72 39.28 32.26
N ALA A 738 21.46 40.17 33.23
CA ALA A 738 21.13 39.79 34.61
C ALA A 738 19.79 39.06 34.69
N GLU A 739 18.79 39.51 33.92
CA GLU A 739 17.50 38.83 33.79
C GLU A 739 17.66 37.43 33.16
N LEU A 740 18.43 37.30 32.07
CA LEU A 740 18.74 36.02 31.44
C LEU A 740 19.42 35.03 32.41
N ALA A 741 20.45 35.47 33.15
CA ALA A 741 21.13 34.63 34.14
C ALA A 741 20.19 34.22 35.31
N GLN A 742 19.31 35.12 35.74
CA GLN A 742 18.30 34.81 36.77
C GLN A 742 17.19 33.86 36.27
N ARG A 743 16.90 33.86 34.96
CA ARG A 743 15.98 32.93 34.28
C ARG A 743 16.61 31.53 34.19
N SER A 744 17.86 31.46 33.74
CA SER A 744 18.70 30.24 33.69
C SER A 744 18.74 29.50 35.03
N GLY A 745 19.17 30.19 36.10
CA GLY A 745 19.30 29.60 37.43
C GLY A 745 17.99 29.09 38.05
N ARG A 746 16.82 29.56 37.60
CA ARG A 746 15.52 29.03 38.01
C ARG A 746 15.16 27.72 37.30
N GLN A 747 15.48 27.60 36.01
CA GLN A 747 15.17 26.42 35.21
C GLN A 747 15.94 25.18 35.74
N GLN A 748 17.20 25.38 36.14
CA GLN A 748 18.06 24.32 36.71
C GLN A 748 17.61 23.85 38.12
N GLN A 749 16.86 24.66 38.88
CA GLN A 749 16.34 24.28 40.19
C GLN A 749 15.10 23.36 40.12
N GLN A 750 14.37 23.36 39.00
CA GLN A 750 13.11 22.62 38.89
C GLN A 750 13.31 21.13 38.53
N SER A 751 14.43 20.78 37.88
CA SER A 751 14.78 19.41 37.48
C SER A 751 15.38 18.53 38.60
N GLY A 752 15.80 19.11 39.73
CA GLY A 752 16.56 18.41 40.78
C GLY A 752 15.74 17.59 41.79
N SER A 753 14.43 17.39 41.59
CA SER A 753 13.52 16.95 42.66
C SER A 753 13.20 15.44 42.73
N ARG A 754 14.09 14.56 42.24
CA ARG A 754 14.02 13.11 42.46
C ARG A 754 15.38 12.39 42.35
N GLN A 755 15.78 11.74 43.45
CA GLN A 755 16.68 10.57 43.54
C GLN A 755 18.18 10.79 43.20
N GLY A 756 19.06 10.13 43.98
CA GLY A 756 20.50 10.04 43.70
C GLY A 756 21.37 11.00 44.51
N GLN A 757 22.11 10.46 45.49
CA GLN A 757 23.18 11.16 46.20
C GLN A 757 24.53 10.86 45.51
N GLN A 758 25.53 11.74 45.72
CA GLN A 758 26.96 11.50 45.43
C GLN A 758 27.43 11.63 43.96
N SER A 759 27.55 12.88 43.51
CA SER A 759 28.71 13.30 42.69
C SER A 759 29.10 14.73 43.04
N SER A 760 30.41 15.00 43.10
CA SER A 760 30.98 16.31 43.44
C SER A 760 31.99 16.74 42.37
N SER A 761 32.32 18.03 42.33
CA SER A 761 33.26 18.68 41.40
C SER A 761 32.92 18.61 39.90
N SER A 762 32.03 19.49 39.46
CA SER A 762 32.16 20.18 38.17
C SER A 762 31.58 21.60 38.29
N SER A 763 32.44 22.58 38.59
CA SER A 763 32.06 23.98 38.75
C SER A 763 32.00 24.70 37.39
N SER A 764 31.13 24.21 36.50
CA SER A 764 30.81 24.89 35.24
C SER A 764 29.97 26.13 35.56
N GLY A 765 30.61 27.30 35.63
CA GLY A 765 29.93 28.57 35.85
C GLY A 765 28.95 28.89 34.71
N ASP A 766 27.81 29.51 35.04
CA ASP A 766 26.87 29.96 34.01
C ASP A 766 27.58 30.98 33.08
N PRO A 767 27.65 30.73 31.76
CA PRO A 767 28.36 31.60 30.82
C PRO A 767 27.75 33.02 30.73
N ALA A 768 26.47 33.20 31.07
CA ALA A 768 25.85 34.51 31.20
C ALA A 768 26.29 35.23 32.48
N ALA A 769 26.52 34.49 33.58
CA ALA A 769 27.07 35.04 34.83
C ALA A 769 28.54 35.47 34.68
N GLU A 770 29.36 34.70 33.95
CA GLU A 770 30.72 35.14 33.63
C GLU A 770 30.72 36.36 32.70
N ALA A 771 29.90 36.36 31.64
CA ALA A 771 29.79 37.49 30.72
C ALA A 771 29.30 38.78 31.41
N LEU A 772 28.38 38.66 32.39
CA LEU A 772 27.97 39.77 33.26
C LEU A 772 29.15 40.40 33.99
N SER A 773 30.03 39.59 34.58
CA SER A 773 31.22 40.10 35.29
C SER A 773 32.16 40.87 34.36
N GLN A 774 32.31 40.42 33.11
CA GLN A 774 33.10 41.13 32.10
C GLN A 774 32.45 42.46 31.69
N VAL A 775 31.13 42.50 31.46
CA VAL A 775 30.38 43.72 31.13
C VAL A 775 30.42 44.75 32.26
N GLU A 776 30.26 44.30 33.52
CA GLU A 776 30.37 45.16 34.70
C GLU A 776 31.79 45.71 34.87
N SER A 777 32.82 44.88 34.65
CA SER A 777 34.22 45.33 34.63
C SER A 777 34.54 46.30 33.48
N ALA A 778 33.81 46.24 32.36
CA ALA A 778 33.94 47.18 31.25
C ALA A 778 33.24 48.52 31.57
N LEU A 779 32.10 48.48 32.25
CA LEU A 779 31.36 49.65 32.73
C LEU A 779 32.19 50.47 33.74
N GLU A 780 32.86 49.83 34.69
CA GLU A 780 33.71 50.55 35.65
C GLU A 780 35.00 51.10 34.99
N THR A 781 35.54 50.42 33.97
CA THR A 781 36.60 51.01 33.12
C THR A 781 36.10 52.24 32.35
N MET A 782 34.89 52.21 31.76
CA MET A 782 34.30 53.38 31.09
C MET A 782 33.99 54.53 32.07
N ARG A 783 33.58 54.21 33.30
CA ARG A 783 33.29 55.19 34.36
C ARG A 783 34.54 55.89 34.85
N SER A 784 35.60 55.13 35.13
CA SER A 784 36.91 55.67 35.51
C SER A 784 37.58 56.44 34.37
N ALA A 785 37.37 56.06 33.11
CA ALA A 785 37.75 56.84 31.93
C ALA A 785 37.09 58.22 31.91
N THR A 786 35.76 58.25 32.14
CA THR A 786 34.96 59.49 32.13
C THR A 786 35.34 60.43 33.29
N ALA A 787 35.67 59.87 34.47
CA ALA A 787 36.20 60.63 35.59
C ALA A 787 37.63 61.17 35.33
N GLY A 788 38.51 60.34 34.76
CA GLY A 788 39.88 60.72 34.39
C GLY A 788 39.94 61.86 33.35
N ALA A 789 38.95 61.94 32.46
CA ALA A 789 38.79 63.03 31.49
C ALA A 789 38.56 64.42 32.12
N GLN A 790 38.30 64.49 33.44
CA GLN A 790 38.24 65.76 34.19
C GLN A 790 39.64 66.30 34.54
N GLY A 791 40.68 65.46 34.53
CA GLY A 791 42.08 65.82 34.83
C GLY A 791 42.94 66.23 33.61
N GLY A 792 42.35 66.34 32.41
CA GLY A 792 43.03 66.85 31.20
C GLY A 792 44.00 65.90 30.51
N GLN A 793 44.20 64.67 31.00
CA GLN A 793 45.10 63.68 30.38
C GLN A 793 44.36 62.83 29.33
N GLN A 794 44.43 63.25 28.06
CA GLN A 794 43.71 62.60 26.96
C GLN A 794 44.20 61.17 26.64
N SER A 795 45.41 60.79 27.07
CA SER A 795 46.04 59.49 26.81
C SER A 795 45.61 58.35 27.75
N SER A 796 44.92 58.64 28.86
CA SER A 796 44.27 57.60 29.68
C SER A 796 42.91 57.20 29.11
N LEU A 797 42.24 58.11 28.40
CA LEU A 797 40.92 57.92 27.80
C LEU A 797 40.92 56.89 26.65
N SER A 798 41.92 56.89 25.77
CA SER A 798 41.97 55.91 24.67
C SER A 798 42.33 54.50 25.16
N ARG A 799 43.26 54.38 26.12
CA ARG A 799 43.63 53.09 26.74
C ARG A 799 42.46 52.42 27.48
N SER A 800 41.75 53.19 28.30
CA SER A 800 40.58 52.68 29.02
C SER A 800 39.41 52.33 28.08
N ALA A 801 39.21 53.09 27.00
CA ALA A 801 38.25 52.70 25.95
C ALA A 801 38.66 51.40 25.22
N GLN A 802 39.96 51.20 24.95
CA GLN A 802 40.49 49.95 24.38
C GLN A 802 40.29 48.77 25.35
N GLU A 803 40.66 48.90 26.63
CA GLU A 803 40.42 47.89 27.67
C GLU A 803 38.94 47.53 27.83
N ALA A 804 38.03 48.51 27.79
CA ALA A 804 36.60 48.27 27.84
C ALA A 804 36.11 47.51 26.60
N SER A 805 36.62 47.83 25.40
CA SER A 805 36.30 47.11 24.16
C SER A 805 36.78 45.66 24.17
N GLU A 806 37.93 45.37 24.78
CA GLU A 806 38.41 44.00 24.98
C GLU A 806 37.54 43.21 25.95
N ARG A 807 37.16 43.80 27.09
CA ARG A 807 36.29 43.15 28.09
C ARG A 807 34.91 42.80 27.49
N LEU A 808 34.34 43.71 26.68
CA LEU A 808 33.10 43.45 25.94
C LEU A 808 33.24 42.35 24.86
N ARG A 809 34.42 42.23 24.21
CA ARG A 809 34.71 41.10 23.30
C ARG A 809 34.78 39.77 24.04
N ARG A 810 35.52 39.70 25.15
CA ARG A 810 35.66 38.50 25.98
C ARG A 810 34.30 38.03 26.52
N ALA A 811 33.43 38.95 26.91
CA ALA A 811 32.04 38.66 27.30
C ALA A 811 31.25 37.94 26.18
N ALA A 812 31.35 38.42 24.94
CA ALA A 812 30.69 37.79 23.78
C ALA A 812 31.29 36.40 23.48
N GLU A 813 32.62 36.26 23.57
CA GLU A 813 33.35 35.01 23.35
C GLU A 813 33.11 33.95 24.45
N GLN A 814 32.72 34.36 25.67
CA GLN A 814 32.26 33.44 26.72
C GLN A 814 30.83 32.96 26.45
N MET A 815 29.89 33.86 26.15
CA MET A 815 28.51 33.46 25.82
C MET A 815 28.43 32.60 24.55
N GLU A 816 29.30 32.83 23.55
CA GLU A 816 29.34 31.96 22.38
C GLU A 816 29.89 30.56 22.66
N ARG A 817 30.86 30.39 23.57
CA ARG A 817 31.32 29.06 23.99
C ARG A 817 30.22 28.29 24.72
N GLY A 818 29.56 28.92 25.69
CA GLY A 818 28.40 28.35 26.37
C GLY A 818 27.26 27.95 25.42
N ARG A 819 27.00 28.76 24.36
CA ARG A 819 26.01 28.42 23.32
C ARG A 819 26.41 27.19 22.49
N ARG A 820 27.70 26.98 22.21
CA ARG A 820 28.20 25.80 21.47
C ARG A 820 28.11 24.54 22.32
N GLU A 821 28.52 24.62 23.59
CA GLU A 821 28.39 23.51 24.55
C GLU A 821 26.93 23.12 24.74
N GLY A 822 26.02 24.10 24.85
CA GLY A 822 24.57 23.87 24.86
C GLY A 822 24.06 23.16 23.61
N LEU A 823 24.50 23.55 22.40
CA LEU A 823 24.11 22.90 21.15
C LEU A 823 24.64 21.46 21.05
N ALA A 824 25.91 21.23 21.37
CA ALA A 824 26.52 19.90 21.37
C ALA A 824 25.81 18.95 22.37
N ASN A 825 25.42 19.46 23.54
CA ASN A 825 24.66 18.71 24.52
C ASN A 825 23.25 18.33 24.02
N GLN A 826 22.57 19.19 23.23
CA GLN A 826 21.28 18.84 22.61
C GLN A 826 21.41 17.74 21.55
N TYR A 827 22.48 17.76 20.73
CA TYR A 827 22.81 16.66 19.81
C TYR A 827 23.04 15.34 20.58
N ASN A 828 23.83 15.38 21.66
CA ASN A 828 24.08 14.22 22.51
C ASN A 828 22.82 13.71 23.22
N GLU A 829 21.89 14.61 23.62
CA GLU A 829 20.63 14.22 24.25
C GLU A 829 19.72 13.43 23.30
N LEU A 830 19.64 13.83 22.02
CA LEU A 830 18.88 13.08 21.01
C LEU A 830 19.44 11.66 20.82
N ALA A 831 20.76 11.51 20.70
CA ALA A 831 21.41 10.20 20.65
C ALA A 831 21.13 9.36 21.92
N ALA A 832 21.28 9.94 23.11
CA ALA A 832 20.99 9.28 24.38
C ALA A 832 19.49 8.97 24.62
N ARG A 833 18.57 9.62 23.89
CA ARG A 833 17.15 9.24 23.85
C ARG A 833 16.94 8.03 22.94
N ALA A 834 17.51 8.02 21.74
CA ALA A 834 17.43 6.88 20.83
C ALA A 834 18.08 5.61 21.42
N GLN A 835 19.24 5.74 22.06
CA GLN A 835 19.92 4.63 22.74
C GLN A 835 19.04 4.00 23.83
N ARG A 836 18.28 4.81 24.59
CA ARG A 836 17.33 4.30 25.60
C ARG A 836 16.12 3.59 24.97
N LEU A 837 15.60 4.08 23.84
CA LEU A 837 14.53 3.40 23.10
C LEU A 837 15.00 2.06 22.55
N LEU A 838 16.22 2.00 21.99
CA LEU A 838 16.84 0.77 21.52
C LEU A 838 17.00 -0.26 22.65
N GLU A 839 17.51 0.16 23.81
CA GLU A 839 17.71 -0.73 24.96
C GLU A 839 16.38 -1.26 25.52
N GLN A 840 15.37 -0.40 25.70
CA GLN A 840 14.02 -0.82 26.11
C GLN A 840 13.34 -1.76 25.09
N GLN A 841 13.55 -1.52 23.80
CA GLN A 841 13.06 -2.40 22.74
C GLN A 841 13.77 -3.77 22.79
N ARG A 842 15.10 -3.79 22.98
CA ARG A 842 15.90 -5.03 23.13
C ARG A 842 15.51 -5.82 24.38
N GLU A 843 15.30 -5.15 25.51
CA GLU A 843 14.78 -5.79 26.73
C GLU A 843 13.42 -6.44 26.44
N SER A 844 12.48 -5.68 25.85
CA SER A 844 11.14 -6.16 25.50
C SER A 844 11.15 -7.30 24.47
N GLU A 845 12.06 -7.28 23.50
CA GLU A 845 12.25 -8.36 22.54
C GLU A 845 12.83 -9.62 23.22
N SER A 846 13.82 -9.47 24.11
CA SER A 846 14.41 -10.60 24.84
C SER A 846 13.43 -11.25 25.82
N GLU A 847 12.55 -10.46 26.47
CA GLU A 847 11.47 -10.97 27.32
C GLU A 847 10.44 -11.74 26.47
N LEU A 848 10.08 -11.23 25.29
CA LEU A 848 9.19 -11.89 24.33
C LEU A 848 9.78 -13.22 23.80
N GLN A 849 11.03 -13.21 23.35
CA GLN A 849 11.72 -14.39 22.85
C GLN A 849 11.93 -15.44 23.95
N SER A 850 12.31 -15.03 25.16
CA SER A 850 12.49 -15.97 26.29
C SER A 850 11.16 -16.56 26.77
N ALA A 851 10.04 -15.81 26.70
CA ALA A 851 8.71 -16.35 26.96
C ALA A 851 8.27 -17.37 25.89
N LEU A 852 8.59 -17.15 24.61
CA LEU A 852 8.35 -18.13 23.53
C LEU A 852 9.22 -19.39 23.69
N ALA A 853 10.47 -19.24 24.11
CA ALA A 853 11.37 -20.36 24.40
C ALA A 853 10.89 -21.19 25.61
N GLN A 854 10.45 -20.52 26.68
CA GLN A 854 9.82 -21.18 27.85
C GLN A 854 8.49 -21.88 27.49
N ALA A 855 7.74 -21.36 26.51
CA ALA A 855 6.56 -22.02 25.95
C ALA A 855 6.88 -23.25 25.06
N GLY A 856 8.16 -23.55 24.82
CA GLY A 856 8.61 -24.73 24.08
C GLY A 856 8.40 -24.64 22.55
N LEU A 857 8.38 -23.42 22.00
CA LEU A 857 8.13 -23.18 20.57
C LEU A 857 9.40 -23.21 19.70
N SER A 858 10.57 -23.48 20.30
CA SER A 858 11.88 -23.42 19.64
C SER A 858 12.28 -24.66 18.83
N ASP A 859 11.54 -25.77 18.93
CA ASP A 859 11.95 -27.04 18.33
C ASP A 859 11.42 -27.24 16.91
N SER A 860 12.29 -27.71 16.01
CA SER A 860 12.19 -27.55 14.56
C SER A 860 11.55 -28.74 13.83
N GLN A 861 10.83 -29.61 14.55
CA GLN A 861 10.16 -30.79 13.97
C GLN A 861 8.64 -30.61 13.92
N GLY A 862 8.12 -30.43 12.70
CA GLY A 862 6.71 -30.13 12.46
C GLY A 862 5.76 -31.29 12.82
N ASN A 863 5.07 -31.17 13.95
CA ASN A 863 3.84 -31.91 14.21
C ASN A 863 2.80 -31.06 14.97
N ARG A 864 1.52 -31.34 14.68
CA ARG A 864 0.30 -30.58 15.01
C ARG A 864 0.33 -29.82 16.35
N LEU A 865 0.48 -28.49 16.28
CA LEU A 865 0.38 -27.57 17.41
C LEU A 865 -1.07 -27.47 17.94
N SER A 866 -1.34 -28.12 19.08
CA SER A 866 -2.60 -27.98 19.81
C SER A 866 -2.71 -26.59 20.46
N ARG A 867 -3.79 -25.86 20.13
CA ARG A 867 -4.10 -24.50 20.63
C ARG A 867 -4.09 -24.34 22.15
N SER A 868 -4.16 -25.44 22.91
CA SER A 868 -4.15 -25.45 24.38
C SER A 868 -2.82 -25.00 25.01
N ARG A 869 -1.67 -25.16 24.34
CA ARG A 869 -0.36 -24.77 24.91
C ARG A 869 -0.04 -23.28 24.78
N LEU A 870 -0.55 -22.59 23.75
CA LEU A 870 -0.41 -21.13 23.59
C LEU A 870 -1.11 -20.35 24.73
N ARG A 871 -2.01 -21.00 25.48
CA ARG A 871 -2.67 -20.43 26.67
C ARG A 871 -1.82 -20.53 27.95
N ALA A 872 -0.56 -20.95 27.85
CA ALA A 872 0.38 -21.02 28.96
C ALA A 872 1.29 -19.78 29.08
N LEU A 873 1.21 -18.83 28.15
CA LEU A 873 1.78 -17.49 28.36
C LEU A 873 0.91 -16.72 29.36
N ASP A 874 1.57 -16.20 30.38
CA ASP A 874 1.03 -15.44 31.49
C ASP A 874 0.41 -14.13 30.98
N TRP A 875 -0.91 -13.95 31.14
CA TRP A 875 -1.65 -12.87 30.48
C TRP A 875 -1.20 -11.49 30.95
N ASP A 876 -0.92 -11.36 32.25
CA ASP A 876 -0.42 -10.13 32.87
C ASP A 876 0.93 -9.70 32.27
N ARG A 877 1.78 -10.65 31.84
CA ARG A 877 3.06 -10.35 31.17
C ARG A 877 2.85 -9.91 29.72
N MET A 878 1.91 -10.53 29.00
CA MET A 878 1.58 -10.08 27.64
C MET A 878 0.99 -8.67 27.64
N GLN A 879 0.17 -8.32 28.65
CA GLN A 879 -0.29 -6.95 28.83
C GLN A 879 0.86 -6.00 29.21
N ALA A 880 1.73 -6.38 30.16
CA ALA A 880 2.89 -5.54 30.53
C ALA A 880 3.83 -5.26 29.34
N LEU A 881 4.07 -6.26 28.48
CA LEU A 881 4.83 -6.07 27.24
C LEU A 881 4.08 -5.14 26.25
N ALA A 882 2.76 -5.29 26.09
CA ALA A 882 1.96 -4.40 25.24
C ALA A 882 1.97 -2.94 25.74
N GLU A 883 1.94 -2.73 27.06
CA GLU A 883 2.07 -1.41 27.68
C GLU A 883 3.46 -0.81 27.46
N ARG A 884 4.55 -1.59 27.60
CA ARG A 884 5.91 -1.14 27.23
C ARG A 884 6.02 -0.79 25.74
N LYS A 885 5.46 -1.60 24.83
CA LYS A 885 5.44 -1.27 23.39
C LYS A 885 4.70 0.04 23.09
N ARG A 886 3.64 0.38 23.84
CA ARG A 886 2.96 1.69 23.75
C ARG A 886 3.79 2.84 24.32
N ALA A 887 4.51 2.64 25.42
CA ALA A 887 5.44 3.64 25.95
C ALA A 887 6.53 3.96 24.91
N LEU A 888 7.19 2.92 24.38
CA LEU A 888 8.14 3.00 23.26
C LEU A 888 7.56 3.74 22.05
N GLN A 889 6.33 3.42 21.62
CA GLN A 889 5.65 4.11 20.52
C GLN A 889 5.51 5.62 20.80
N ASN A 890 5.03 5.99 21.98
CA ASN A 890 4.77 7.39 22.35
C ASN A 890 6.07 8.20 22.48
N GLU A 891 7.10 7.61 23.08
CA GLU A 891 8.43 8.23 23.21
C GLU A 891 9.13 8.35 21.86
N LEU A 892 9.04 7.34 20.98
CA LEU A 892 9.54 7.42 19.61
C LEU A 892 8.81 8.51 18.80
N GLN A 893 7.48 8.62 18.92
CA GLN A 893 6.71 9.69 18.27
C GLN A 893 6.98 11.07 18.87
N ALA A 894 7.48 11.17 20.11
CA ALA A 894 8.01 12.42 20.66
C ALA A 894 9.39 12.74 20.05
N LEU A 895 10.31 11.76 20.07
CA LEU A 895 11.67 11.90 19.53
C LEU A 895 11.67 12.25 18.03
N GLU A 896 10.82 11.64 17.23
CA GLU A 896 10.70 11.91 15.79
C GLU A 896 10.26 13.36 15.51
N ARG A 897 9.33 13.90 16.32
CA ARG A 897 8.93 15.31 16.25
C ARG A 897 10.04 16.25 16.72
N ASP A 898 10.71 15.90 17.83
CA ASP A 898 11.85 16.67 18.35
C ASP A 898 12.98 16.72 17.32
N MET A 899 13.31 15.59 16.67
CA MET A 899 14.29 15.50 15.57
C MET A 899 13.89 16.36 14.37
N ARG A 900 12.66 16.25 13.85
CA ARG A 900 12.21 17.08 12.71
C ARG A 900 12.28 18.58 13.03
N ASN A 901 11.83 18.98 14.23
CA ASN A 901 11.91 20.36 14.71
C ASN A 901 13.34 20.83 14.96
N PHE A 902 14.23 19.95 15.44
CA PHE A 902 15.64 20.27 15.73
C PHE A 902 16.47 20.38 14.44
N ALA A 903 16.27 19.48 13.47
CA ALA A 903 16.85 19.56 12.14
C ALA A 903 16.45 20.89 11.47
N GLN A 904 15.15 21.18 11.36
CA GLN A 904 14.63 22.38 10.70
C GLN A 904 15.20 23.69 11.31
N ARG A 905 15.36 23.76 12.65
CA ARG A 905 15.94 24.92 13.34
C ARG A 905 17.46 25.07 13.19
N ASN A 906 18.19 24.00 12.85
CA ASN A 906 19.65 24.00 12.78
C ASN A 906 20.23 23.88 11.36
N ARG A 907 19.40 23.77 10.30
CA ARG A 907 19.85 23.75 8.89
C ARG A 907 20.86 24.84 8.51
N GLU A 908 20.72 26.04 9.07
CA GLU A 908 21.62 27.18 8.81
C GLU A 908 22.91 27.17 9.66
N ARG A 909 22.97 26.33 10.70
CA ARG A 909 23.97 26.38 11.78
C ARG A 909 24.96 25.23 11.69
N THR A 910 24.44 24.04 11.40
CA THR A 910 25.14 22.75 11.31
C THR A 910 24.47 21.95 10.18
N PRO A 911 24.62 22.39 8.91
CA PRO A 911 23.83 21.86 7.79
C PRO A 911 23.96 20.34 7.62
N GLN A 912 25.16 19.78 7.69
CA GLN A 912 25.39 18.34 7.49
C GLN A 912 24.78 17.53 8.64
N ALA A 913 24.96 17.97 9.89
CA ALA A 913 24.37 17.28 11.03
C ALA A 913 22.85 17.46 11.13
N ALA A 914 22.30 18.60 10.69
CA ALA A 914 20.86 18.84 10.61
C ALA A 914 20.20 18.04 9.47
N GLU A 915 20.88 17.89 8.33
CA GLU A 915 20.46 17.01 7.24
C GLU A 915 20.42 15.54 7.69
N GLN A 916 21.47 15.07 8.38
CA GLN A 916 21.51 13.70 8.94
C GLN A 916 20.34 13.43 9.91
N ILE A 917 20.02 14.36 10.83
CA ILE A 917 18.86 14.22 11.72
C ILE A 917 17.53 14.27 10.95
N GLY A 918 17.44 15.10 9.91
CA GLY A 918 16.26 15.18 9.05
C GLY A 918 16.00 13.87 8.30
N ASN A 919 17.04 13.28 7.72
CA ASN A 919 16.97 12.03 6.98
C ASN A 919 16.66 10.85 7.92
N ALA A 920 17.29 10.80 9.11
CA ALA A 920 16.98 9.82 10.14
C ALA A 920 15.50 9.85 10.58
N ALA A 921 14.93 11.06 10.72
CA ALA A 921 13.51 11.21 11.07
C ALA A 921 12.57 10.81 9.92
N ALA A 922 12.98 11.02 8.66
CA ALA A 922 12.22 10.57 7.49
C ALA A 922 12.23 9.04 7.38
N GLU A 923 13.39 8.40 7.54
CA GLU A 923 13.55 6.95 7.47
C GLU A 923 12.71 6.22 8.54
N LEU A 924 12.62 6.74 9.77
CA LEU A 924 11.71 6.22 10.81
C LEU A 924 10.23 6.24 10.37
N GLY A 925 9.82 7.29 9.66
CA GLY A 925 8.48 7.46 9.12
C GLY A 925 8.18 6.49 7.97
N GLU A 926 9.11 6.36 7.02
CA GLU A 926 9.01 5.45 5.87
C GLU A 926 9.02 3.97 6.30
N ARG A 927 9.93 3.59 7.21
CA ARG A 927 9.93 2.25 7.86
C ARG A 927 8.73 2.04 8.80
N ASN A 928 7.94 3.10 9.09
CA ASN A 928 6.75 3.09 9.94
C ASN A 928 6.96 2.41 11.30
N VAL A 929 8.10 2.70 11.95
CA VAL A 929 8.56 1.99 13.16
C VAL A 929 7.57 2.14 14.31
N SER A 930 6.95 3.33 14.47
CA SER A 930 5.92 3.57 15.48
C SER A 930 4.62 2.81 15.21
N GLY A 931 4.22 2.63 13.94
CA GLY A 931 3.11 1.75 13.56
C GLY A 931 3.42 0.26 13.76
N GLY A 932 4.69 -0.14 13.62
CA GLY A 932 5.18 -1.46 13.98
C GLY A 932 5.00 -1.76 15.47
N LEU A 933 5.49 -0.87 16.34
CA LEU A 933 5.32 -0.94 17.79
C LEU A 933 3.84 -0.98 18.21
N ALA A 934 3.01 -0.10 17.63
CA ALA A 934 1.56 -0.07 17.87
C ALA A 934 0.88 -1.40 17.52
N ARG A 935 1.28 -2.03 16.40
CA ARG A 935 0.74 -3.31 15.96
C ARG A 935 1.22 -4.47 16.83
N SER A 936 2.50 -4.49 17.23
CA SER A 936 3.03 -5.49 18.17
C SER A 936 2.29 -5.40 19.52
N ALA A 937 2.04 -4.20 20.06
CA ALA A 937 1.24 -4.02 21.28
C ALA A 937 -0.17 -4.61 21.15
N LEU A 938 -0.89 -4.26 20.07
CA LEU A 938 -2.27 -4.70 19.82
C LEU A 938 -2.39 -6.23 19.60
N GLU A 939 -1.34 -6.87 19.09
CA GLU A 939 -1.29 -8.32 18.91
C GLU A 939 -1.01 -9.03 20.23
N LEU A 940 -0.10 -8.52 21.07
CA LEU A 940 0.16 -9.04 22.42
C LEU A 940 -1.10 -9.02 23.31
N GLU A 941 -1.86 -7.92 23.33
CA GLU A 941 -3.16 -7.84 24.02
C GLU A 941 -4.16 -8.92 23.58
N ARG A 942 -4.08 -9.31 22.30
CA ARG A 942 -4.95 -10.32 21.68
C ARG A 942 -4.41 -11.75 21.86
N GLY A 943 -3.37 -11.93 22.68
CA GLY A 943 -2.72 -13.22 22.92
C GLY A 943 -1.97 -13.78 21.70
N ARG A 944 -1.54 -12.90 20.79
CA ARG A 944 -0.79 -13.25 19.57
C ARG A 944 0.67 -12.87 19.76
N VAL A 945 1.51 -13.89 19.89
CA VAL A 945 2.90 -13.76 20.36
C VAL A 945 3.91 -14.04 19.24
N LEU A 946 3.49 -14.75 18.18
CA LEU A 946 4.33 -15.07 17.03
C LEU A 946 4.43 -13.88 16.06
N GLU A 947 3.32 -13.18 15.81
CA GLU A 947 3.28 -12.04 14.89
C GLU A 947 4.13 -10.83 15.37
N PRO A 948 4.17 -10.48 16.68
CA PRO A 948 5.15 -9.53 17.22
C PRO A 948 6.59 -10.05 17.13
N ALA A 949 6.85 -11.30 17.49
CA ALA A 949 8.22 -11.84 17.54
C ALA A 949 8.90 -11.93 16.16
N ALA A 950 8.12 -12.03 15.07
CA ALA A 950 8.64 -11.93 13.70
C ALA A 950 8.86 -10.48 13.22
N ARG A 951 8.35 -9.48 13.93
CA ARG A 951 8.40 -8.05 13.56
C ARG A 951 9.38 -7.25 14.42
N ASP A 952 9.42 -7.55 15.70
CA ASP A 952 10.24 -6.84 16.68
C ASP A 952 11.74 -6.77 16.31
N PRO A 953 12.39 -7.78 15.71
CA PRO A 953 13.77 -7.65 15.21
C PRO A 953 13.96 -6.52 14.19
N LEU A 954 12.98 -6.28 13.30
CA LEU A 954 13.02 -5.21 12.29
C LEU A 954 12.81 -3.82 12.93
N ILE A 955 12.06 -3.76 14.03
CA ILE A 955 11.90 -2.55 14.84
C ILE A 955 13.23 -2.25 15.56
N THR A 956 13.88 -3.28 16.09
CA THR A 956 15.20 -3.18 16.75
C THR A 956 16.29 -2.73 15.78
N GLU A 957 16.34 -3.30 14.56
CA GLU A 957 17.26 -2.88 13.48
C GLU A 957 17.07 -1.39 13.12
N ALA A 958 15.82 -0.93 13.00
CA ALA A 958 15.54 0.47 12.68
C ALA A 958 15.93 1.44 13.81
N LEU A 959 15.79 1.04 15.08
CA LEU A 959 16.26 1.83 16.23
C LEU A 959 17.79 1.78 16.40
N GLU A 960 18.45 0.74 15.93
CA GLU A 960 19.92 0.64 15.89
C GLU A 960 20.51 1.53 14.77
N SER A 961 19.88 1.58 13.59
CA SER A 961 20.20 2.57 12.56
C SER A 961 20.05 4.00 13.09
N LEU A 962 18.95 4.28 13.81
CA LEU A 962 18.68 5.59 14.42
C LEU A 962 19.75 6.01 15.43
N GLU A 963 20.16 5.12 16.33
CA GLU A 963 21.23 5.40 17.31
C GLU A 963 22.54 5.75 16.59
N LEU A 964 22.93 4.94 15.61
CA LEU A 964 24.16 5.14 14.85
C LEU A 964 24.13 6.45 14.04
N GLN A 965 22.99 6.81 13.44
CA GLN A 965 22.81 8.06 12.69
C GLN A 965 22.87 9.29 13.61
N LEU A 966 22.20 9.27 14.77
CA LEU A 966 22.26 10.36 15.74
C LEU A 966 23.63 10.48 16.40
N GLY A 967 24.27 9.35 16.72
CA GLY A 967 25.63 9.28 17.23
C GLY A 967 26.70 9.70 16.22
N GLN A 968 26.40 9.68 14.92
CA GLN A 968 27.20 10.31 13.87
C GLN A 968 26.90 11.81 13.76
N ALA A 969 25.64 12.22 13.71
CA ALA A 969 25.23 13.62 13.62
C ALA A 969 25.80 14.47 14.76
N ALA A 970 25.87 13.94 15.98
CA ALA A 970 26.51 14.62 17.11
C ALA A 970 28.02 14.89 16.90
N ARG A 971 28.75 13.96 16.26
CA ARG A 971 30.18 14.12 15.91
C ARG A 971 30.35 15.09 14.73
N VAL A 972 29.46 15.03 13.74
CA VAL A 972 29.45 15.95 12.60
C VAL A 972 29.20 17.38 13.10
N ALA A 973 28.20 17.59 13.97
CA ALA A 973 27.88 18.89 14.54
C ALA A 973 29.07 19.53 15.28
N ALA A 974 29.85 18.73 16.03
CA ALA A 974 31.07 19.19 16.67
C ALA A 974 32.11 19.69 15.63
N THR A 975 32.35 18.91 14.57
CA THR A 975 33.34 19.28 13.53
C THR A 975 32.87 20.42 12.62
N GLU A 976 31.57 20.55 12.32
CA GLU A 976 31.00 21.71 11.62
C GLU A 976 31.16 22.99 12.44
N THR A 977 30.90 22.91 13.76
CA THR A 977 31.05 24.05 14.69
C THR A 977 32.50 24.54 14.75
N GLU A 978 33.49 23.65 14.66
CA GLU A 978 34.91 24.02 14.54
C GLU A 978 35.27 24.59 13.16
N ARG A 979 34.74 24.01 12.07
CA ARG A 979 35.01 24.47 10.69
C ARG A 979 34.56 25.92 10.47
N SER A 980 33.41 26.30 11.05
CA SER A 980 32.82 27.64 10.92
C SER A 980 33.74 28.78 11.40
N GLU A 981 34.68 28.53 12.33
CA GLU A 981 35.59 29.56 12.83
C GLU A 981 36.83 29.85 11.96
N ARG A 982 37.22 28.91 11.10
CA ARG A 982 38.47 29.03 10.32
C ARG A 982 38.29 29.92 9.10
N GLY A 983 37.08 29.93 8.53
CA GLY A 983 36.69 30.77 7.39
C GLY A 983 37.20 30.23 6.05
N ALA A 984 36.45 30.50 4.97
CA ALA A 984 36.78 29.99 3.65
C ALA A 984 38.10 30.59 3.11
N ALA A 985 39.11 29.73 3.02
CA ALA A 985 40.36 29.90 2.29
C ALA A 985 40.64 28.59 1.52
N GLN A 986 41.55 28.61 0.55
CA GLN A 986 41.83 27.43 -0.27
C GLN A 986 42.37 26.27 0.58
N ALA A 987 41.92 25.04 0.26
CA ALA A 987 42.29 23.83 0.99
C ALA A 987 43.81 23.60 0.94
N ASP A 988 44.38 23.18 2.07
CA ASP A 988 45.81 22.90 2.16
C ASP A 988 46.17 21.70 1.27
N PRO A 989 47.31 21.68 0.55
CA PRO A 989 47.70 20.53 -0.27
C PRO A 989 47.83 19.22 0.55
N GLU A 990 48.09 19.31 1.85
CA GLU A 990 48.11 18.18 2.78
C GLU A 990 46.69 17.70 3.17
N GLU A 991 45.68 18.59 3.14
CA GLU A 991 44.26 18.25 3.36
C GLU A 991 43.68 17.53 2.13
N LEU A 992 44.05 17.96 0.92
CA LEU A 992 43.74 17.24 -0.33
C LEU A 992 44.32 15.81 -0.35
N LEU A 993 45.54 15.62 0.15
CA LEU A 993 46.15 14.28 0.28
C LEU A 993 45.40 13.40 1.30
N ALA A 994 44.84 13.99 2.36
CA ALA A 994 43.98 13.27 3.30
C ALA A 994 42.63 12.86 2.68
N GLU A 995 41.96 13.74 1.93
CA GLU A 995 40.73 13.40 1.19
C GLU A 995 40.98 12.30 0.14
N LEU A 996 42.11 12.35 -0.58
CA LEU A 996 42.54 11.29 -1.51
C LEU A 996 42.79 9.95 -0.79
N ALA A 997 43.41 9.97 0.39
CA ALA A 997 43.64 8.77 1.20
C ALA A 997 42.34 8.18 1.80
N GLU A 998 41.27 8.97 1.98
CA GLU A 998 39.93 8.46 2.28
C GLU A 998 39.23 7.89 1.04
N LEU A 999 39.29 8.59 -0.09
CA LEU A 999 38.76 8.10 -1.36
C LEU A 999 39.37 6.72 -1.70
N ARG A 1000 40.69 6.59 -1.60
CA ARG A 1000 41.46 5.34 -1.79
C ARG A 1000 40.99 4.21 -0.86
N ARG A 1001 40.67 4.52 0.41
CA ARG A 1001 40.13 3.56 1.39
C ARG A 1001 38.70 3.12 1.05
N ALA A 1002 37.81 4.06 0.70
CA ALA A 1002 36.44 3.75 0.30
C ALA A 1002 36.39 2.87 -0.96
N TRP A 1003 37.21 3.19 -1.98
CA TRP A 1003 37.36 2.36 -3.19
C TRP A 1003 37.87 0.95 -2.88
N ALA A 1004 38.87 0.81 -2.00
CA ALA A 1004 39.40 -0.49 -1.60
C ALA A 1004 38.35 -1.34 -0.87
N GLN A 1005 37.53 -0.74 -0.01
CA GLN A 1005 36.42 -1.43 0.67
C GLN A 1005 35.32 -1.86 -0.31
N ALA A 1006 34.94 -1.00 -1.26
CA ALA A 1006 33.97 -1.33 -2.30
C ALA A 1006 34.45 -2.52 -3.18
N GLN A 1007 35.72 -2.53 -3.59
CA GLN A 1007 36.29 -3.65 -4.35
C GLN A 1007 36.43 -4.93 -3.49
N ALA A 1008 36.72 -4.82 -2.19
CA ALA A 1008 36.79 -5.97 -1.30
C ALA A 1008 35.43 -6.67 -1.15
N GLN A 1009 34.32 -5.91 -1.08
CA GLN A 1009 32.97 -6.47 -1.05
C GLN A 1009 32.55 -7.05 -2.42
N ALA A 1010 32.90 -6.39 -3.53
CA ALA A 1010 32.60 -6.89 -4.88
C ALA A 1010 33.33 -8.21 -5.22
N ARG A 1011 34.44 -8.53 -4.54
CA ARG A 1011 35.29 -9.71 -4.83
C ARG A 1011 35.04 -10.94 -3.93
N GLN A 1012 33.93 -11.03 -3.22
CA GLN A 1012 33.60 -12.21 -2.37
C GLN A 1012 32.48 -13.10 -2.93
N PRO A 1013 32.79 -14.07 -3.81
CA PRO A 1013 31.91 -15.21 -4.06
C PRO A 1013 32.08 -16.29 -2.99
N GLY A 1014 31.11 -16.40 -2.08
CA GLY A 1014 30.76 -17.62 -1.34
C GLY A 1014 31.87 -18.40 -0.61
N ARG A 1015 32.09 -18.10 0.67
CA ARG A 1015 32.56 -19.09 1.68
C ARG A 1015 31.71 -18.98 2.93
N GLY A 1016 30.96 -20.03 3.25
CA GLY A 1016 30.14 -20.09 4.46
C GLY A 1016 30.98 -20.30 5.72
N GLU A 1017 30.58 -19.65 6.81
CA GLU A 1017 31.25 -19.80 8.09
C GLU A 1017 30.98 -21.18 8.71
N ARG A 1018 32.06 -21.87 9.08
CA ARG A 1018 32.06 -22.82 10.20
C ARG A 1018 32.79 -22.14 11.35
N GLY A 1019 32.08 -21.91 12.45
CA GLY A 1019 32.54 -21.04 13.52
C GLY A 1019 33.76 -21.55 14.29
N SER A 1020 34.40 -20.63 15.00
CA SER A 1020 35.45 -20.90 15.98
C SER A 1020 35.02 -20.37 17.35
N SER A 1021 34.60 -21.25 18.25
CA SER A 1021 34.41 -20.93 19.66
C SER A 1021 35.77 -20.85 20.38
N ARG A 1022 35.90 -19.91 21.31
CA ARG A 1022 36.82 -20.06 22.45
C ARG A 1022 36.41 -19.21 23.64
N GLU A 1023 36.40 -19.84 24.81
CA GLU A 1023 36.07 -19.20 26.09
C GLU A 1023 37.27 -18.50 26.72
N GLY A 1024 36.97 -17.52 27.57
CA GLY A 1024 37.74 -17.25 28.79
C GLY A 1024 39.00 -16.37 28.65
N GLN A 1025 39.00 -15.23 29.34
CA GLN A 1025 39.49 -15.21 30.72
C GLN A 1025 38.97 -13.96 31.47
N ALA A 1026 38.63 -14.12 32.76
CA ALA A 1026 38.31 -13.01 33.66
C ALA A 1026 39.46 -12.81 34.67
N GLY A 1027 39.63 -11.59 35.17
CA GLY A 1027 40.63 -11.24 36.18
C GLY A 1027 40.81 -9.73 36.31
N GLU A 1028 40.23 -9.14 37.37
CA GLU A 1028 40.33 -7.72 37.72
C GLU A 1028 41.70 -7.38 38.34
N GLY A 1029 42.05 -6.08 38.38
CA GLY A 1029 43.28 -5.63 39.03
C GLY A 1029 43.61 -4.14 38.84
N GLU A 1030 42.83 -3.24 39.44
CA GLU A 1030 43.24 -1.83 39.60
C GLU A 1030 44.38 -1.68 40.62
N THR A 1031 45.32 -0.77 40.37
CA THR A 1031 45.87 0.12 41.41
C THR A 1031 46.53 1.37 40.80
N GLN A 1032 46.73 2.40 41.64
CA GLN A 1032 46.95 3.80 41.22
C GLN A 1032 48.43 4.25 41.19
N ASP A 1033 48.63 5.35 40.45
CA ASP A 1033 49.58 6.46 40.67
C ASP A 1033 51.04 6.21 41.12
N ALA A 1034 51.97 6.64 40.25
CA ALA A 1034 53.22 7.30 40.66
C ALA A 1034 53.65 8.34 39.59
N GLN A 1035 54.32 9.42 40.01
CA GLN A 1035 54.50 10.64 39.21
C GLN A 1035 55.97 11.12 39.20
N ALA A 1036 56.45 11.56 38.02
CA ALA A 1036 57.77 12.23 37.79
C ALA A 1036 59.03 11.35 38.07
N THR A 1037 60.23 11.55 37.51
CA THR A 1037 60.84 12.48 36.51
C THR A 1037 62.01 11.71 35.82
N GLU A 1038 62.84 12.15 34.86
CA GLU A 1038 63.18 13.41 34.14
C GLU A 1038 63.84 13.07 32.77
N GLY A 1039 64.55 14.03 32.11
CA GLY A 1039 65.87 13.66 31.55
C GLY A 1039 66.21 13.79 30.06
N GLY A 1040 65.49 14.56 29.22
CA GLY A 1040 65.98 14.98 27.87
C GLY A 1040 65.99 13.92 26.75
N GLN A 1041 66.21 14.26 25.47
CA GLN A 1041 66.64 15.53 24.85
C GLN A 1041 66.22 15.59 23.35
N SER A 1042 65.87 16.79 22.84
CA SER A 1042 65.64 17.17 21.41
C SER A 1042 64.55 16.41 20.61
N GLY A 1043 63.65 17.07 19.86
CA GLY A 1043 63.45 18.53 19.70
C GLY A 1043 62.23 18.89 18.83
N GLU A 1044 61.90 20.19 18.83
CA GLU A 1044 61.14 21.03 17.86
C GLU A 1044 60.19 20.41 16.81
N ARG A 1045 59.00 20.98 16.53
CA ARG A 1045 58.21 22.07 17.16
C ARG A 1045 56.78 22.10 16.55
N THR A 1046 55.87 22.85 17.20
CA THR A 1046 54.60 23.46 16.72
C THR A 1046 54.17 23.17 15.26
N ALA A 1047 53.01 22.60 14.93
CA ALA A 1047 51.61 22.88 15.34
C ALA A 1047 50.94 24.13 14.72
N ARG A 1048 49.61 24.01 14.51
CA ARG A 1048 48.61 25.08 14.31
C ARG A 1048 48.62 25.80 12.94
N GLY A 1049 47.82 25.30 12.00
CA GLY A 1049 47.49 26.00 10.76
C GLY A 1049 46.40 27.08 10.88
N GLY A 1050 46.01 27.63 9.72
CA GLY A 1050 44.75 28.36 9.53
C GLY A 1050 44.87 29.80 8.99
N ARG A 1051 43.91 30.17 8.13
CA ARG A 1051 43.65 31.51 7.55
C ARG A 1051 44.66 31.96 6.47
N THR A 1052 44.31 32.75 5.44
CA THR A 1052 43.06 33.49 5.15
C THR A 1052 42.91 33.83 3.66
N GLY A 1053 41.66 34.03 3.18
CA GLY A 1053 41.32 35.12 2.26
C GLY A 1053 41.16 34.80 0.77
N GLY A 1054 40.00 35.19 0.19
CA GLY A 1054 39.77 35.33 -1.26
C GLY A 1054 40.25 36.69 -1.82
N PRO A 1055 39.77 37.14 -3.02
CA PRO A 1055 38.35 37.51 -3.15
C PRO A 1055 37.67 37.38 -4.54
N GLY A 1056 36.32 37.33 -4.55
CA GLY A 1056 35.42 37.78 -5.65
C GLY A 1056 35.27 36.91 -6.92
N GLY A 1057 34.10 36.82 -7.56
CA GLY A 1057 32.75 37.31 -7.21
C GLY A 1057 31.69 37.07 -8.30
N ASP A 1058 30.40 37.08 -7.92
CA ASP A 1058 29.18 37.36 -8.72
C ASP A 1058 28.76 36.42 -9.89
N THR A 1059 27.47 36.11 -10.18
CA THR A 1059 26.16 36.40 -9.51
C THR A 1059 25.03 35.40 -9.90
N TRP A 1060 24.24 34.96 -8.89
CA TRP A 1060 22.75 34.86 -8.75
C TRP A 1060 21.81 34.46 -9.93
N GLY A 1061 20.62 33.83 -9.73
CA GLY A 1061 19.81 33.42 -8.54
C GLY A 1061 18.68 32.43 -8.98
N GLY A 1062 17.61 32.03 -8.26
CA GLY A 1062 17.02 32.40 -6.94
C GLY A 1062 15.68 33.17 -7.09
N ALA A 1063 14.50 32.83 -6.52
CA ALA A 1063 13.98 31.69 -5.71
C ALA A 1063 12.44 31.50 -5.98
N TRP A 1064 11.58 30.75 -5.27
CA TRP A 1064 11.03 31.01 -3.90
C TRP A 1064 10.12 29.88 -3.34
N SER A 1065 9.69 30.00 -2.06
CA SER A 1065 8.93 29.01 -1.26
C SER A 1065 8.07 29.66 -0.15
N ALA A 1066 6.98 29.00 0.27
CA ALA A 1066 6.12 29.34 1.43
C ALA A 1066 5.25 28.11 1.86
N ILE A 1067 4.49 28.18 2.96
CA ILE A 1067 4.96 27.87 4.33
C ILE A 1067 3.77 27.38 5.22
N ASP A 1068 3.97 26.26 5.91
CA ASP A 1068 3.48 25.79 7.25
C ASP A 1068 2.01 26.02 7.75
N GLY A 1069 1.58 25.20 8.73
CA GLY A 1069 0.41 25.47 9.59
C GLY A 1069 -0.52 24.28 9.88
N GLY A 1070 -0.53 23.77 11.12
CA GLY A 1070 -1.55 22.81 11.57
C GLY A 1070 -1.53 22.55 13.09
N TYR A 1071 -2.72 22.44 13.72
CA TYR A 1071 -2.88 22.12 15.14
C TYR A 1071 -4.16 21.28 15.43
N ILE A 1072 -4.26 20.76 16.65
CA ILE A 1072 -5.20 19.71 17.10
C ILE A 1072 -5.97 20.17 18.35
N GLY A 1073 -7.25 19.81 18.47
CA GLY A 1073 -7.96 19.79 19.75
C GLY A 1073 -9.49 19.72 19.65
N GLY A 1074 -10.13 18.86 20.44
CA GLY A 1074 -11.60 18.82 20.61
C GLY A 1074 -12.19 17.41 20.64
N TYR A 1075 -12.42 16.86 21.83
CA TYR A 1075 -13.31 15.73 22.08
C TYR A 1075 -14.60 16.24 22.73
N ASP A 1076 -15.77 15.72 22.37
CA ASP A 1076 -16.80 15.36 23.36
C ASP A 1076 -17.94 14.48 22.79
N GLY A 1077 -18.72 13.86 23.68
CA GLY A 1077 -20.16 13.61 23.49
C GLY A 1077 -20.66 12.44 22.61
N ASP A 1078 -20.91 11.29 23.23
CA ASP A 1078 -22.00 10.32 22.98
C ASP A 1078 -22.58 10.09 21.56
N TYR A 1079 -22.51 8.83 21.11
CA TYR A 1079 -23.67 7.92 21.24
C TYR A 1079 -23.25 6.45 21.10
N ALA A 1080 -23.77 5.57 21.97
CA ALA A 1080 -23.48 4.15 21.98
C ALA A 1080 -24.74 3.28 21.76
N ARG A 1081 -24.52 2.01 21.41
CA ARG A 1081 -25.50 0.90 21.30
C ARG A 1081 -26.44 0.94 20.08
N HIS A 1082 -26.04 0.20 19.05
CA HIS A 1082 -26.77 -1.02 18.66
C HIS A 1082 -25.77 -2.14 18.37
N LEU A 1083 -26.19 -3.40 18.49
CA LEU A 1083 -25.33 -4.59 18.48
C LEU A 1083 -25.86 -5.64 17.51
N ILE A 1084 -24.92 -6.33 16.82
CA ILE A 1084 -25.05 -7.66 16.20
C ILE A 1084 -26.12 -7.78 15.09
N GLU A 1085 -25.68 -7.96 13.83
CA GLU A 1085 -25.67 -9.28 13.15
C GLU A 1085 -24.91 -9.19 11.81
N GLY A 1086 -24.43 -10.32 11.26
CA GLY A 1086 -23.94 -10.41 9.87
C GLY A 1086 -22.43 -10.32 9.62
N GLU A 1087 -21.66 -11.35 10.01
CA GLU A 1087 -20.31 -11.55 9.44
C GLU A 1087 -20.37 -12.00 7.97
N ARG A 1088 -19.74 -11.25 7.05
CA ARG A 1088 -18.90 -11.77 5.94
C ARG A 1088 -18.39 -10.63 5.03
N GLY A 1089 -17.08 -10.63 4.76
CA GLY A 1089 -16.44 -9.83 3.70
C GLY A 1089 -15.36 -8.87 4.19
N ARG A 1090 -14.35 -8.67 3.33
CA ARG A 1090 -13.23 -7.71 3.45
C ARG A 1090 -12.24 -7.95 4.59
N ARG A 1091 -11.21 -8.75 4.30
CA ARG A 1091 -9.86 -8.62 4.88
C ARG A 1091 -8.82 -8.73 3.77
N ASP A 1092 -8.52 -7.60 3.15
CA ASP A 1092 -7.42 -7.48 2.19
C ASP A 1092 -6.62 -6.22 2.53
N ALA A 1093 -5.50 -6.42 3.24
CA ALA A 1093 -4.42 -5.46 3.39
C ALA A 1093 -3.21 -6.16 4.06
N TRP A 1094 -2.04 -6.07 3.43
CA TRP A 1094 -0.74 -6.49 3.97
C TRP A 1094 -0.54 -7.98 4.29
N ASN A 1095 0.09 -8.69 3.34
CA ASN A 1095 0.83 -9.93 3.58
C ASN A 1095 2.05 -9.98 2.63
N PRO A 1096 3.24 -9.48 3.05
CA PRO A 1096 4.44 -9.57 2.23
C PRO A 1096 4.93 -11.04 2.13
N PRO A 1097 5.55 -11.45 1.02
CA PRO A 1097 6.05 -12.82 0.87
C PRO A 1097 7.21 -13.09 1.82
N LEU A 1098 7.14 -14.20 2.57
CA LEU A 1098 8.25 -14.72 3.37
C LEU A 1098 9.37 -15.20 2.44
N ALA A 1099 10.37 -14.35 2.22
CA ALA A 1099 11.59 -14.73 1.52
C ALA A 1099 12.40 -15.72 2.37
N ALA A 1100 12.44 -16.99 1.93
CA ALA A 1100 13.27 -18.02 2.57
C ALA A 1100 14.77 -17.72 2.39
N ASN A 1101 15.59 -18.21 3.32
CA ASN A 1101 17.04 -18.00 3.34
C ASN A 1101 17.73 -18.43 2.03
N ALA A 1102 18.10 -17.43 1.22
CA ALA A 1102 19.03 -17.56 0.10
C ALA A 1102 20.01 -16.38 0.14
N ALA A 1103 21.31 -16.67 0.12
CA ALA A 1103 22.33 -15.63 0.17
C ALA A 1103 22.29 -14.77 -1.11
N ARG A 1104 22.05 -13.46 -0.97
CA ARG A 1104 22.13 -12.52 -2.11
C ARG A 1104 23.59 -12.40 -2.59
N PRO A 1105 23.86 -12.34 -3.91
CA PRO A 1105 25.05 -11.68 -4.41
C PRO A 1105 24.98 -10.16 -4.09
N ALA A 1106 26.09 -9.45 -4.22
CA ALA A 1106 26.17 -8.02 -3.84
C ALA A 1106 25.09 -7.18 -4.56
N ASP A 1107 24.34 -6.39 -3.77
CA ASP A 1107 23.19 -5.65 -4.27
C ASP A 1107 23.62 -4.55 -5.29
N PRO A 1108 23.12 -4.59 -6.54
CA PRO A 1108 23.60 -3.68 -7.60
C PRO A 1108 23.22 -2.23 -7.33
N GLU A 1109 22.14 -1.98 -6.58
CA GLU A 1109 21.72 -0.62 -6.18
C GLU A 1109 22.70 -0.03 -5.16
N ALA A 1110 23.12 -0.79 -4.14
CA ALA A 1110 24.13 -0.34 -3.17
C ALA A 1110 25.52 -0.09 -3.81
N LEU A 1111 25.86 -0.79 -4.90
CA LEU A 1111 27.05 -0.47 -5.71
C LEU A 1111 26.86 0.80 -6.55
N ARG A 1112 25.65 1.04 -7.07
CA ARG A 1112 25.29 2.22 -7.85
C ARG A 1112 25.32 3.49 -7.01
N GLU A 1113 24.68 3.50 -5.85
CA GLU A 1113 24.66 4.65 -4.93
C GLU A 1113 26.07 5.10 -4.54
N ARG A 1114 26.94 4.13 -4.21
CA ARG A 1114 28.35 4.37 -3.87
C ARG A 1114 29.14 4.89 -5.07
N ALA A 1115 28.90 4.39 -6.28
CA ALA A 1115 29.50 4.95 -7.50
C ALA A 1115 29.04 6.41 -7.75
N GLU A 1116 27.77 6.73 -7.48
CA GLU A 1116 27.23 8.09 -7.62
C GLU A 1116 27.70 9.04 -6.50
N GLU A 1117 27.94 8.56 -5.28
CA GLU A 1117 28.63 9.31 -4.21
C GLU A 1117 30.10 9.58 -4.55
N ILE A 1118 30.84 8.54 -4.97
CA ILE A 1118 32.22 8.67 -5.44
C ILE A 1118 32.31 9.65 -6.62
N GLY A 1119 31.38 9.59 -7.57
CA GLY A 1119 31.29 10.51 -8.72
C GLY A 1119 30.96 11.97 -8.34
N ARG A 1120 30.36 12.20 -7.17
CA ARG A 1120 30.21 13.55 -6.56
C ARG A 1120 31.53 14.00 -5.93
N ARG A 1121 32.08 13.22 -5.00
CA ARG A 1121 33.35 13.52 -4.30
C ARG A 1121 34.51 13.78 -5.28
N LEU A 1122 34.63 12.97 -6.34
CA LEU A 1122 35.67 13.15 -7.36
C LEU A 1122 35.53 14.48 -8.11
N ARG A 1123 34.30 14.96 -8.36
CA ARG A 1123 34.05 16.24 -9.03
C ARG A 1123 34.43 17.43 -8.17
N GLU A 1124 34.02 17.41 -6.89
CA GLU A 1124 34.43 18.44 -5.93
C GLU A 1124 35.95 18.55 -5.83
N LEU A 1125 36.65 17.41 -5.81
CA LEU A 1125 38.12 17.38 -5.77
C LEU A 1125 38.75 17.93 -7.07
N ILE A 1126 38.19 17.63 -8.24
CA ILE A 1126 38.62 18.22 -9.53
C ILE A 1126 38.35 19.74 -9.58
N GLU A 1127 37.29 20.22 -8.94
CA GLU A 1127 36.93 21.65 -8.90
C GLU A 1127 37.75 22.43 -7.86
N ARG A 1128 38.28 21.77 -6.83
CA ARG A 1128 39.23 22.32 -5.84
C ARG A 1128 40.70 22.27 -6.30
N MET A 1129 41.03 21.52 -7.36
CA MET A 1129 42.41 21.30 -7.81
C MET A 1129 43.04 22.53 -8.48
N PRO A 1130 44.34 22.83 -8.26
CA PRO A 1130 45.03 23.93 -8.95
C PRO A 1130 45.03 23.76 -10.48
N ARG A 1131 44.84 24.86 -11.22
CA ARG A 1131 44.67 24.83 -12.69
C ARG A 1131 45.86 24.25 -13.46
N ASP A 1132 47.07 24.32 -12.89
CA ASP A 1132 48.32 23.82 -13.46
C ASP A 1132 48.85 22.57 -12.71
N ALA A 1133 47.98 21.82 -12.04
CA ALA A 1133 48.35 20.58 -11.35
C ALA A 1133 48.52 19.39 -12.32
N MET A 1134 47.70 19.32 -13.38
CA MET A 1134 47.56 18.16 -14.25
C MET A 1134 47.23 18.59 -15.69
N PRO A 1135 47.63 17.84 -16.75
CA PRO A 1135 47.28 18.19 -18.12
C PRO A 1135 45.77 18.29 -18.36
N ALA A 1136 45.36 19.24 -19.20
CA ALA A 1136 43.94 19.49 -19.50
C ALA A 1136 43.21 18.29 -20.12
N THR A 1137 43.93 17.38 -20.79
CA THR A 1137 43.41 16.10 -21.29
C THR A 1137 42.96 15.18 -20.16
N ASP A 1138 43.69 15.18 -19.06
CA ASP A 1138 43.57 14.19 -18.00
C ASP A 1138 42.54 14.67 -16.97
N ILE A 1139 42.50 15.99 -16.74
CA ILE A 1139 41.37 16.67 -16.08
C ILE A 1139 40.06 16.45 -16.85
N ALA A 1140 40.08 16.49 -18.19
CA ALA A 1140 38.89 16.19 -18.99
C ALA A 1140 38.47 14.71 -18.89
N ALA A 1141 39.42 13.78 -18.88
CA ALA A 1141 39.16 12.35 -18.66
C ALA A 1141 38.57 12.09 -17.26
N LEU A 1142 39.11 12.71 -16.22
CA LEU A 1142 38.60 12.65 -14.84
C LEU A 1142 37.17 13.22 -14.71
N ARG A 1143 36.85 14.33 -15.40
CA ARG A 1143 35.47 14.86 -15.45
C ARG A 1143 34.53 13.90 -16.17
N GLN A 1144 34.92 13.35 -17.31
CA GLN A 1144 34.15 12.31 -18.03
C GLN A 1144 34.00 11.01 -17.23
N LEU A 1145 34.91 10.71 -16.31
CA LEU A 1145 34.79 9.61 -15.36
C LEU A 1145 33.75 9.93 -14.26
N ALA A 1146 33.87 11.08 -13.61
CA ALA A 1146 32.91 11.57 -12.62
C ALA A 1146 31.47 11.66 -13.19
N ASP A 1147 31.32 12.12 -14.43
CA ASP A 1147 30.04 12.15 -15.15
C ASP A 1147 29.55 10.77 -15.60
N ARG A 1148 30.38 9.73 -15.66
CA ARG A 1148 29.93 8.35 -15.92
C ARG A 1148 29.53 7.65 -14.62
N LEU A 1149 30.33 7.78 -13.57
CA LEU A 1149 30.04 7.26 -12.24
C LEU A 1149 28.73 7.87 -11.67
N ARG A 1150 28.55 9.20 -11.77
CA ARG A 1150 27.31 9.93 -11.41
C ARG A 1150 26.12 9.73 -12.39
N ARG A 1151 26.17 8.70 -13.24
CA ARG A 1151 25.03 8.22 -14.05
C ARG A 1151 24.70 6.75 -13.78
N GLY A 1152 25.40 6.10 -12.86
CA GLY A 1152 25.03 4.80 -12.30
C GLY A 1152 25.04 3.62 -13.28
N ASN A 1153 25.85 3.69 -14.34
CA ASN A 1153 26.10 2.52 -15.18
C ASN A 1153 27.05 1.57 -14.45
N ILE A 1154 26.79 0.25 -14.47
CA ILE A 1154 27.36 -0.70 -13.50
C ILE A 1154 28.73 -1.29 -13.95
N ASP A 1155 29.00 -1.38 -15.25
CA ASP A 1155 30.26 -1.92 -15.83
C ASP A 1155 31.61 -1.24 -15.47
N PRO A 1156 31.73 0.08 -15.15
CA PRO A 1156 33.04 0.73 -15.10
C PRO A 1156 33.86 0.37 -13.85
N MET A 1157 33.20 -0.05 -12.76
CA MET A 1157 33.87 -0.40 -11.49
C MET A 1157 34.77 -1.63 -11.63
N GLU A 1158 34.37 -2.61 -12.46
CA GLU A 1158 35.14 -3.84 -12.66
C GLU A 1158 36.17 -3.71 -13.80
N SER A 1159 35.82 -2.97 -14.86
CA SER A 1159 36.60 -2.88 -16.10
C SER A 1159 37.64 -1.76 -16.15
N GLU A 1160 37.39 -0.58 -15.54
CA GLU A 1160 38.29 0.58 -15.63
C GLU A 1160 39.16 0.79 -14.38
N TYR A 1161 39.02 -0.04 -13.33
CA TYR A 1161 39.69 0.14 -12.01
C TYR A 1161 41.20 0.44 -12.10
N GLY A 1162 41.94 -0.28 -12.95
CA GLY A 1162 43.38 -0.05 -13.13
C GLY A 1162 43.73 1.31 -13.73
N LYS A 1163 42.86 1.88 -14.58
CA LYS A 1163 43.00 3.24 -15.11
C LYS A 1163 42.63 4.28 -14.05
N MET A 1164 41.58 4.00 -13.28
CA MET A 1164 41.10 4.90 -12.23
C MET A 1164 42.10 5.03 -11.08
N LEU A 1165 42.75 3.93 -10.66
CA LEU A 1165 43.83 3.97 -9.68
C LEU A 1165 45.03 4.77 -10.21
N ALA A 1166 45.45 4.53 -11.45
CA ALA A 1166 46.56 5.27 -12.06
C ALA A 1166 46.30 6.78 -12.20
N LEU A 1167 45.04 7.19 -12.47
CA LEU A 1167 44.65 8.59 -12.45
C LEU A 1167 44.66 9.18 -11.03
N VAL A 1168 44.25 8.42 -10.01
CA VAL A 1168 44.34 8.84 -8.60
C VAL A 1168 45.80 8.96 -8.15
N ASP A 1169 46.67 7.99 -8.48
CA ASP A 1169 48.11 8.07 -8.20
C ASP A 1169 48.77 9.25 -8.96
N GLN A 1170 48.28 9.62 -10.15
CA GLN A 1170 48.70 10.84 -10.86
C GLN A 1170 48.21 12.13 -10.17
N VAL A 1171 47.00 12.15 -9.60
CA VAL A 1171 46.53 13.28 -8.78
C VAL A 1171 47.35 13.37 -7.47
N GLU A 1172 47.69 12.23 -6.85
CA GLU A 1172 48.55 12.16 -5.66
C GLU A 1172 49.96 12.73 -5.97
N LEU A 1173 50.57 12.31 -7.09
CA LEU A 1173 51.84 12.87 -7.58
C LEU A 1173 51.74 14.37 -7.95
N ALA A 1174 50.64 14.81 -8.54
CA ALA A 1174 50.41 16.23 -8.84
C ALA A 1174 50.27 17.08 -7.57
N ALA A 1175 49.57 16.56 -6.55
CA ALA A 1175 49.43 17.19 -5.24
C ALA A 1175 50.77 17.22 -4.49
N LEU A 1176 51.53 16.13 -4.46
CA LEU A 1176 52.88 16.08 -3.90
C LEU A 1176 53.83 17.07 -4.61
N GLY A 1177 53.81 17.12 -5.95
CA GLY A 1177 54.55 18.12 -6.72
C GLY A 1177 54.06 19.55 -6.53
N ALA A 1178 52.86 19.77 -5.99
CA ALA A 1178 52.38 21.08 -5.55
C ALA A 1178 52.83 21.40 -4.11
N VAL A 1179 52.86 20.42 -3.20
CA VAL A 1179 53.48 20.54 -1.86
C VAL A 1179 54.95 20.93 -1.98
N GLU A 1180 55.72 20.29 -2.87
CA GLU A 1180 57.13 20.61 -3.09
C GLU A 1180 57.32 22.03 -3.64
N ARG A 1181 56.49 22.46 -4.60
CA ARG A 1181 56.52 23.85 -5.11
C ARG A 1181 56.14 24.87 -4.03
N ALA A 1182 55.10 24.61 -3.24
CA ALA A 1182 54.68 25.48 -2.14
C ALA A 1182 55.75 25.60 -1.03
N ARG A 1183 56.54 24.55 -0.80
CA ARG A 1183 57.71 24.58 0.11
C ARG A 1183 58.95 25.21 -0.52
N GLY A 1184 59.00 25.37 -1.85
CA GLY A 1184 60.15 25.90 -2.59
C GLY A 1184 60.20 27.43 -2.70
N ASP A 1185 59.06 28.13 -2.67
CA ASP A 1185 58.95 29.56 -3.01
C ASP A 1185 59.50 30.54 -1.93
N ALA A 1186 60.23 30.02 -0.93
CA ALA A 1186 60.84 30.80 0.15
C ALA A 1186 62.19 31.46 -0.22
N ALA A 1187 62.49 31.70 -1.51
CA ALA A 1187 63.77 32.27 -1.95
C ALA A 1187 63.72 33.19 -3.19
N THR A 1188 64.14 34.44 -2.98
CA THR A 1188 64.72 35.39 -3.97
C THR A 1188 63.91 35.85 -5.20
N ARG A 1189 63.48 37.12 -5.10
CA ARG A 1189 63.02 38.07 -6.14
C ARG A 1189 63.90 38.13 -7.42
N ALA A 1190 63.34 37.84 -8.61
CA ALA A 1190 63.84 38.35 -9.90
C ALA A 1190 62.80 38.35 -11.07
N GLY A 1191 62.60 39.54 -11.67
CA GLY A 1191 62.33 39.81 -13.10
C GLY A 1191 61.34 38.98 -13.94
N THR A 1192 60.24 39.62 -14.36
CA THR A 1192 59.58 39.33 -15.65
C THR A 1192 60.56 39.60 -16.82
N PRO A 1193 60.55 38.77 -17.88
CA PRO A 1193 60.17 39.32 -19.18
C PRO A 1193 59.23 38.39 -19.98
N ALA A 1194 58.80 38.84 -21.16
CA ALA A 1194 57.81 38.17 -21.99
C ALA A 1194 58.39 37.63 -23.31
N ALA A 1195 57.49 37.15 -24.18
CA ALA A 1195 57.64 36.77 -25.58
C ALA A 1195 58.08 35.32 -25.88
N ASP A 1196 57.21 34.65 -26.63
CA ASP A 1196 57.40 33.37 -27.31
C ASP A 1196 58.53 33.46 -28.37
N SER A 1197 59.27 32.37 -28.58
CA SER A 1197 60.09 32.23 -29.80
C SER A 1197 60.08 30.77 -30.29
N PRO A 1198 59.91 30.52 -31.61
CA PRO A 1198 59.82 29.16 -32.14
C PRO A 1198 61.06 28.30 -31.86
N GLN A 1199 62.24 28.91 -31.79
CA GLN A 1199 63.52 28.22 -31.62
C GLN A 1199 63.64 27.46 -30.29
N TYR A 1200 62.91 27.89 -29.23
CA TYR A 1200 62.87 27.15 -27.96
C TYR A 1200 62.08 25.83 -28.08
N ARG A 1201 61.07 25.77 -28.95
CA ARG A 1201 60.28 24.56 -29.18
C ARG A 1201 61.11 23.51 -29.95
N GLU A 1202 61.96 23.97 -30.86
CA GLU A 1202 62.81 23.10 -31.67
C GLU A 1202 63.97 22.49 -30.88
N THR A 1203 64.62 23.26 -29.98
CA THR A 1203 65.66 22.72 -29.09
C THR A 1203 65.11 21.72 -28.07
N VAL A 1204 63.92 21.96 -27.50
CA VAL A 1204 63.23 20.98 -26.64
C VAL A 1204 62.84 19.73 -27.44
N ALA A 1205 62.35 19.87 -28.68
CA ALA A 1205 62.06 18.74 -29.57
C ALA A 1205 63.31 17.98 -30.04
N GLU A 1206 64.50 18.59 -29.98
CA GLU A 1206 65.77 17.90 -30.21
C GLU A 1206 66.27 17.18 -28.94
N TYR A 1207 66.10 17.80 -27.76
CA TYR A 1207 66.43 17.21 -26.46
C TYR A 1207 65.70 15.88 -26.23
N TYR A 1208 64.37 15.85 -26.45
CA TYR A 1208 63.59 14.61 -26.34
C TYR A 1208 63.94 13.58 -27.44
N ARG A 1209 64.30 14.02 -28.65
CA ARG A 1209 64.82 13.11 -29.71
C ARG A 1209 66.15 12.45 -29.34
N ARG A 1210 67.00 13.14 -28.57
CA ARG A 1210 68.28 12.58 -28.06
C ARG A 1210 68.08 11.67 -26.85
N LEU A 1211 67.07 11.92 -26.02
CA LEU A 1211 66.68 11.03 -24.90
C LEU A 1211 66.06 9.71 -25.39
N GLY A 1212 65.18 9.75 -26.39
CA GLY A 1212 64.59 8.54 -27.00
C GLY A 1212 65.56 7.67 -27.81
N ALA A 1213 66.87 7.96 -27.79
CA ALA A 1213 67.90 7.26 -28.56
C ALA A 1213 68.88 6.43 -27.71
N ARG A 1214 68.66 6.29 -26.39
CA ARG A 1214 69.51 5.47 -25.49
C ARG A 1214 68.72 4.66 -24.44
N ARG A 1215 68.21 3.51 -24.92
CA ARG A 1215 67.48 2.45 -24.20
C ARG A 1215 66.02 2.76 -23.89
#